data_AF-A0A962K124-F1
#
_entry.id   AF-A0A962K124-F1
#
_cell.length_a   1.000
_cell.length_b   1.000
_cell.length_c   1.000
_cell.angle_alpha   90.00
_cell.angle_beta   90.00
_cell.angle_gamma   90.00
#
_symmetry.space_group_name_H-M   'P 1'
#
loop_
_entity.id
_entity.type
_entity.pdbx_description
1 polymer ?
#
loop_
_entity_poly.entity_id
_entity_poly.type
_entity_poly.pdbx_seq_one_letter_code
_entity_poly.pdbx_strand_id
1 'polypeptide(L)'
;MAVWKKVKVGDFLFEREGRYKPDANEIEELKRINKIDFSGNFHIANKPSKTDMILIKQGDLVISGINVAKGALGVYHGKDDVTATIHYSSYTFDESKVSVEYFKRFLKSPLFIQLLKDQVKGGIKTEIKPKHLLPLEILLPEKAEQLAILKKFQRIENEDSEFKVELTYQQTLLKKLRQQILQDAIEGKLTADWRAENPGVEPASELLKRIAAEKEQLVKDKKIKAQKTLSSINDEDKTFELPERWEWCQLNDVIYENPRNGYSPRTVDFPTQTKTLKLGATTTGKFIDSEIKYINEEVSKDSFLWLKARDILIQRGNSMDFVGVSAIYHGEESSFIYPDLMMKLKPVTSVSEVYLHHVLMSIYCREYFRKNATGAQKSMPKINQATVSGAMIPLCSKIEQEVIVSKVKNLLALCDQLENQINQNQTHAEQLMQAVLKEAFSHTHEVEQTADVRPLDNIVPFKPKGADYYKRTLLAAEIVHQLHKEPTLGHLKLQKLIYLCQKTESMQLPTQFLKQVAGPYDNRMARSIDKQLKDKKWFSYNRDKVPKYTPLEKAGEHQVDFDKYFAPQKDGIHALIRLFRKAKSDQLEIVATLYACWEDILKKQEPLSEDLLVQHFYEWSEEKSKYEASRIYKAIEWMRGKDIVPDPGKIVHAQ
;
A
#
# COMPACT_ATOMS: atom_id res chain seq x y z
N MET A 1 -22.75 -31.87 -12.68
CA MET A 1 -22.88 -31.14 -11.40
C MET A 1 -22.84 -32.17 -10.28
N ALA A 2 -21.93 -32.05 -9.32
CA ALA A 2 -21.89 -32.97 -8.19
C ALA A 2 -23.10 -32.68 -7.28
N VAL A 3 -23.99 -33.66 -7.10
CA VAL A 3 -25.14 -33.53 -6.19
C VAL A 3 -24.61 -33.75 -4.77
N TRP A 4 -24.61 -32.71 -3.94
CA TRP A 4 -24.21 -32.85 -2.53
C TRP A 4 -25.33 -33.58 -1.79
N LYS A 5 -24.96 -34.55 -0.97
CA LYS A 5 -25.92 -35.42 -0.28
C LYS A 5 -26.24 -34.85 1.08
N LYS A 6 -27.51 -34.85 1.45
CA LYS A 6 -27.93 -34.54 2.82
C LYS A 6 -27.59 -35.73 3.71
N VAL A 7 -26.76 -35.48 4.72
CA VAL A 7 -26.28 -36.50 5.68
C VAL A 7 -26.34 -35.94 7.09
N LYS A 8 -26.45 -36.81 8.09
CA LYS A 8 -26.27 -36.40 9.50
C LYS A 8 -24.78 -36.41 9.81
N VAL A 9 -24.33 -35.46 10.63
CA VAL A 9 -22.93 -35.44 11.10
C VAL A 9 -22.57 -36.76 11.79
N GLY A 10 -23.50 -37.36 12.54
CA GLY A 10 -23.34 -38.68 13.15
C GLY A 10 -23.15 -39.86 12.19
N ASP A 11 -23.38 -39.69 10.89
CA ASP A 11 -23.17 -40.74 9.88
C ASP A 11 -21.68 -40.93 9.52
N PHE A 12 -20.83 -39.97 9.91
CA PHE A 12 -19.39 -39.99 9.64
C PHE A 12 -18.53 -39.50 10.82
N LEU A 13 -19.12 -38.95 11.88
CA LEU A 13 -18.45 -38.48 13.09
C LEU A 13 -18.99 -39.25 14.30
N PHE A 14 -18.11 -39.86 15.09
CA PHE A 14 -18.48 -40.73 16.22
C PHE A 14 -17.87 -40.21 17.51
N GLU A 15 -18.70 -39.90 18.50
CA GLU A 15 -18.23 -39.45 19.81
C GLU A 15 -17.49 -40.58 20.53
N ARG A 16 -16.35 -40.27 21.16
CA ARG A 16 -15.77 -41.18 22.16
C ARG A 16 -16.60 -41.13 23.43
N GLU A 17 -17.31 -42.22 23.70
CA GLU A 17 -18.03 -42.39 24.95
C GLU A 17 -17.07 -42.67 26.11
N GLY A 18 -17.47 -42.22 27.31
CA GLY A 18 -16.68 -42.39 28.53
C GLY A 18 -16.53 -41.07 29.28
N ARG A 19 -16.95 -41.07 30.54
CA ARG A 19 -16.71 -39.98 31.49
C ARG A 19 -16.04 -40.56 32.71
N TYR A 20 -14.90 -39.97 33.04
CA TYR A 20 -14.05 -40.43 34.12
C TYR A 20 -14.00 -39.35 35.19
N LYS A 21 -14.07 -39.74 36.45
CA LYS A 21 -13.79 -38.82 37.54
C LYS A 21 -12.31 -38.41 37.49
N PRO A 22 -11.95 -37.21 37.97
CA PRO A 22 -10.56 -36.72 37.91
C PRO A 22 -9.51 -37.64 38.56
N ASP A 23 -9.93 -38.49 39.49
CA ASP A 23 -9.16 -39.44 40.29
C ASP A 23 -9.31 -40.90 39.84
N ALA A 24 -9.90 -41.15 38.66
CA ALA A 24 -10.06 -42.50 38.14
C ALA A 24 -8.71 -43.06 37.65
N ASN A 25 -8.36 -44.28 38.09
CA ASN A 25 -7.09 -44.96 37.78
C ASN A 25 -6.79 -45.02 36.28
N GLU A 26 -7.83 -45.08 35.43
CA GLU A 26 -7.71 -45.15 33.98
C GLU A 26 -7.12 -43.88 33.34
N ILE A 27 -7.15 -42.75 34.05
CA ILE A 27 -6.73 -41.44 33.53
C ILE A 27 -5.83 -40.64 34.49
N GLU A 28 -5.51 -41.19 35.66
CA GLU A 28 -4.79 -40.51 36.75
C GLU A 28 -3.41 -39.98 36.32
N GLU A 29 -2.69 -40.73 35.47
CA GLU A 29 -1.36 -40.35 34.97
C GLU A 29 -1.38 -39.52 33.68
N LEU A 30 -2.56 -39.33 33.07
CA LEU A 30 -2.68 -38.66 31.77
C LEU A 30 -2.66 -37.13 31.91
N LYS A 31 -1.88 -36.48 31.05
CA LYS A 31 -1.83 -35.01 30.99
C LYS A 31 -3.15 -34.46 30.46
N ARG A 32 -3.50 -33.24 30.85
CA ARG A 32 -4.77 -32.61 30.48
C ARG A 32 -4.59 -31.53 29.41
N ILE A 33 -5.43 -31.52 28.39
CA ILE A 33 -5.62 -30.37 27.50
C ILE A 33 -6.22 -29.23 28.32
N ASN A 34 -5.42 -28.18 28.52
CA ASN A 34 -5.85 -26.98 29.21
C ASN A 34 -6.59 -26.03 28.26
N LYS A 35 -6.13 -25.91 27.01
CA LYS A 35 -6.71 -25.02 26.00
C LYS A 35 -6.42 -25.54 24.60
N ILE A 36 -7.38 -25.38 23.69
CA ILE A 36 -7.13 -25.36 22.25
C ILE A 36 -7.19 -23.89 21.80
N ASP A 37 -6.13 -23.38 21.17
CA ASP A 37 -6.14 -22.01 20.64
C ASP A 37 -7.00 -21.91 19.36
N PHE A 38 -7.22 -20.70 18.85
CA PHE A 38 -8.06 -20.47 17.67
C PHE A 38 -7.41 -20.94 16.35
N SER A 39 -6.11 -21.24 16.39
CA SER A 39 -5.38 -21.87 15.30
C SER A 39 -5.50 -23.39 15.33
N GLY A 40 -6.04 -23.97 16.41
CA GLY A 40 -6.21 -25.41 16.59
C GLY A 40 -5.05 -26.10 17.31
N ASN A 41 -4.13 -25.34 17.92
CA ASN A 41 -3.01 -25.91 18.68
C ASN A 41 -3.45 -26.32 20.10
N PHE A 42 -2.91 -27.45 20.56
CA PHE A 42 -3.21 -28.03 21.86
C PHE A 42 -2.19 -27.56 22.91
N HIS A 43 -2.68 -26.93 23.98
CA HIS A 43 -1.89 -26.59 25.16
C HIS A 43 -2.17 -27.61 26.27
N ILE A 44 -1.21 -28.48 26.53
CA ILE A 44 -1.31 -29.59 27.48
C ILE A 44 -0.58 -29.21 28.77
N ALA A 45 -1.19 -29.49 29.93
CA ALA A 45 -0.61 -29.22 31.23
C ALA A 45 -1.06 -30.26 32.28
N ASN A 46 -0.26 -30.42 33.32
CA ASN A 46 -0.63 -31.21 34.50
C ASN A 46 -1.43 -30.32 35.44
N LYS A 47 -2.75 -30.26 35.23
CA LYS A 47 -3.66 -29.46 36.07
C LYS A 47 -4.82 -30.32 36.56
N PRO A 48 -5.15 -30.27 37.86
CA PRO A 48 -6.30 -31.00 38.40
C PRO A 48 -7.60 -30.44 37.84
N SER A 49 -8.60 -31.31 37.68
CA SER A 49 -9.97 -30.95 37.30
C SER A 49 -10.91 -31.15 38.47
N LYS A 50 -11.97 -30.34 38.55
CA LYS A 50 -13.10 -30.54 39.48
C LYS A 50 -14.32 -31.16 38.79
N THR A 51 -14.27 -31.28 37.48
CA THR A 51 -15.33 -31.86 36.65
C THR A 51 -14.83 -33.16 36.06
N ASP A 52 -15.75 -34.03 35.68
CA ASP A 52 -15.46 -35.21 34.89
C ASP A 52 -14.61 -34.87 33.66
N MET A 53 -13.86 -35.86 33.22
CA MET A 53 -12.94 -35.78 32.11
C MET A 53 -13.29 -36.81 31.04
N ILE A 54 -12.88 -36.51 29.82
CA ILE A 54 -12.97 -37.39 28.65
C ILE A 54 -11.56 -37.82 28.24
N LEU A 55 -11.44 -39.01 27.68
CA LEU A 55 -10.21 -39.54 27.11
C LEU A 55 -10.07 -39.08 25.65
N ILE A 56 -8.87 -38.66 25.28
CA ILE A 56 -8.52 -38.21 23.93
C ILE A 56 -7.31 -39.00 23.47
N LYS A 57 -7.45 -39.58 22.28
CA LYS A 57 -6.43 -40.41 21.67
C LYS A 57 -5.86 -39.75 20.42
N GLN A 58 -4.70 -40.25 19.99
CA GLN A 58 -4.10 -39.85 18.73
C GLN A 58 -5.08 -40.06 17.57
N GLY A 59 -5.21 -39.05 16.71
CA GLY A 59 -6.12 -39.03 15.56
C GLY A 59 -7.51 -38.48 15.84
N ASP A 60 -7.86 -38.23 17.10
CA ASP A 60 -9.18 -37.70 17.44
C ASP A 60 -9.35 -36.24 17.00
N LEU A 61 -10.52 -35.91 16.44
CA LEU A 61 -10.97 -34.53 16.30
C LEU A 61 -11.52 -34.07 17.65
N VAL A 62 -10.85 -33.11 18.27
CA VAL A 62 -11.25 -32.52 19.55
C VAL A 62 -11.87 -31.16 19.31
N ILE A 63 -13.07 -30.94 19.83
CA ILE A 63 -13.84 -29.70 19.67
C ILE A 63 -14.09 -29.08 21.04
N SER A 64 -13.73 -27.82 21.23
CA SER A 64 -14.21 -27.03 22.38
C SER A 64 -15.65 -26.61 22.11
N GLY A 65 -16.57 -26.97 23.00
CA GLY A 65 -17.97 -26.64 22.79
C GLY A 65 -18.26 -25.13 22.91
N ILE A 66 -17.40 -24.34 23.56
CA ILE A 66 -17.64 -22.90 23.81
C ILE A 66 -17.18 -22.03 22.61
N ASN A 67 -16.03 -22.35 22.01
CA ASN A 67 -15.36 -21.45 21.05
C ASN A 67 -15.09 -22.13 19.69
N VAL A 68 -15.85 -23.16 19.32
CA VAL A 68 -15.68 -23.88 18.03
C VAL A 68 -15.73 -22.94 16.82
N ALA A 69 -16.67 -21.98 16.81
CA ALA A 69 -16.82 -21.01 15.72
C ALA A 69 -15.61 -20.08 15.57
N LYS A 70 -14.91 -19.82 16.69
CA LYS A 70 -13.65 -19.05 16.72
C LYS A 70 -12.44 -19.92 16.38
N GLY A 71 -12.64 -21.23 16.20
CA GLY A 71 -11.61 -22.17 15.77
C GLY A 71 -10.92 -22.96 16.88
N ALA A 72 -11.48 -23.00 18.10
CA ALA A 72 -10.96 -23.80 19.21
C ALA A 72 -11.25 -25.31 19.02
N LEU A 73 -10.67 -25.90 17.99
CA LEU A 73 -10.82 -27.30 17.59
C LEU A 73 -9.58 -27.77 16.82
N GLY A 74 -9.23 -29.05 16.90
CA GLY A 74 -8.04 -29.59 16.22
C GLY A 74 -8.01 -31.12 16.21
N VAL A 75 -7.13 -31.69 15.38
CA VAL A 75 -6.86 -33.14 15.42
C VAL A 75 -5.68 -33.38 16.35
N TYR A 76 -5.85 -34.28 17.32
CA TYR A 76 -4.82 -34.57 18.30
C TYR A 76 -3.74 -35.48 17.69
N HIS A 77 -2.49 -35.00 17.65
CA HIS A 77 -1.36 -35.74 17.07
C HIS A 77 -0.28 -36.12 18.12
N GLY A 78 -0.59 -35.98 19.41
CA GLY A 78 0.35 -36.37 20.47
C GLY A 78 0.61 -37.87 20.51
N LYS A 79 1.74 -38.26 21.09
CA LYS A 79 2.17 -39.65 21.22
C LYS A 79 1.45 -40.39 22.35
N ASP A 80 1.14 -39.67 23.42
CA ASP A 80 0.49 -40.23 24.61
C ASP A 80 -0.99 -39.82 24.61
N ASP A 81 -1.86 -40.67 25.15
CA ASP A 81 -3.25 -40.31 25.38
C ASP A 81 -3.32 -39.13 26.38
N VAL A 82 -4.35 -38.29 26.24
CA VAL A 82 -4.57 -37.13 27.12
C VAL A 82 -6.00 -37.04 27.56
N THR A 83 -6.24 -36.24 28.60
CA THR A 83 -7.59 -35.94 29.08
C THR A 83 -8.02 -34.53 28.69
N ALA A 84 -9.32 -34.29 28.61
CA ALA A 84 -9.88 -32.95 28.61
C ALA A 84 -11.11 -32.90 29.52
N THR A 85 -11.49 -31.71 29.97
CA THR A 85 -12.74 -31.56 30.71
C THR A 85 -13.95 -31.81 29.81
N ILE A 86 -15.11 -32.11 30.39
CA ILE A 86 -16.39 -32.26 29.68
C ILE A 86 -16.85 -31.04 28.85
N HIS A 87 -16.11 -29.93 28.87
CA HIS A 87 -16.31 -28.77 27.98
C HIS A 87 -15.71 -28.95 26.58
N TYR A 88 -15.03 -30.08 26.39
CA TYR A 88 -14.58 -30.57 25.10
C TYR A 88 -15.37 -31.81 24.72
N SER A 89 -15.31 -32.17 23.46
CA SER A 89 -15.80 -33.44 22.96
C SER A 89 -14.76 -34.01 22.01
N SER A 90 -14.54 -35.32 22.10
CA SER A 90 -13.58 -36.05 21.27
C SER A 90 -14.33 -36.94 20.30
N TYR A 91 -13.90 -36.95 19.04
CA TYR A 91 -14.55 -37.69 17.99
C TYR A 91 -13.54 -38.47 17.15
N THR A 92 -13.88 -39.71 16.83
CA THR A 92 -13.33 -40.39 15.65
C THR A 92 -14.18 -40.05 14.43
N PHE A 93 -13.64 -40.22 13.24
CA PHE A 93 -14.35 -39.90 12.01
C PHE A 93 -14.04 -40.92 10.91
N ASP A 94 -15.01 -41.14 10.03
CA ASP A 94 -14.85 -41.98 8.85
C ASP A 94 -14.14 -41.19 7.75
N GLU A 95 -12.82 -41.38 7.66
CA GLU A 95 -11.99 -40.75 6.64
C GLU A 95 -12.43 -41.08 5.21
N SER A 96 -13.14 -42.19 4.96
CA SER A 96 -13.63 -42.51 3.62
C SER A 96 -14.71 -41.55 3.15
N LYS A 97 -15.46 -40.95 4.09
CA LYS A 97 -16.59 -40.03 3.83
C LYS A 97 -16.22 -38.57 3.95
N VAL A 98 -15.39 -38.20 4.94
CA VAL A 98 -15.10 -36.80 5.25
C VAL A 98 -13.60 -36.52 5.31
N SER A 99 -13.18 -35.43 4.68
CA SER A 99 -11.90 -34.79 4.99
C SER A 99 -12.05 -34.00 6.29
N VAL A 100 -11.29 -34.37 7.32
CA VAL A 100 -11.33 -33.66 8.60
C VAL A 100 -11.02 -32.17 8.44
N GLU A 101 -10.10 -31.80 7.53
CA GLU A 101 -9.77 -30.39 7.29
C GLU A 101 -10.92 -29.62 6.63
N TYR A 102 -11.65 -30.26 5.72
CA TYR A 102 -12.88 -29.69 5.16
C TYR A 102 -13.92 -29.46 6.27
N PHE A 103 -14.13 -30.47 7.12
CA PHE A 103 -15.11 -30.38 8.20
C PHE A 103 -14.74 -29.33 9.24
N LYS A 104 -13.45 -29.22 9.61
CA LYS A 104 -12.94 -28.16 10.48
C LYS A 104 -13.27 -26.77 9.93
N ARG A 105 -13.13 -26.56 8.61
CA ARG A 105 -13.47 -25.29 7.96
C ARG A 105 -14.97 -25.06 7.90
N PHE A 106 -15.76 -26.10 7.64
CA PHE A 106 -17.21 -26.03 7.72
C PHE A 106 -17.69 -25.59 9.11
N LEU A 107 -17.13 -26.12 10.20
CA LEU A 107 -17.47 -25.73 11.58
C LEU A 107 -17.12 -24.29 11.93
N LYS A 108 -16.25 -23.63 11.15
CA LYS A 108 -15.93 -22.20 11.27
C LYS A 108 -16.78 -21.32 10.33
N SER A 109 -17.54 -21.92 9.42
CA SER A 109 -18.29 -21.19 8.40
C SER A 109 -19.55 -20.51 8.98
N PRO A 110 -19.99 -19.38 8.40
CA PRO A 110 -21.28 -18.78 8.74
C PRO A 110 -22.46 -19.73 8.56
N LEU A 111 -22.38 -20.63 7.57
CA LEU A 111 -23.41 -21.64 7.31
C LEU A 111 -23.62 -22.58 8.51
N PHE A 112 -22.54 -23.06 9.13
CA PHE A 112 -22.66 -23.90 10.32
C PHE A 112 -23.40 -23.17 11.45
N ILE A 113 -23.10 -21.90 11.67
CA ILE A 113 -23.77 -21.07 12.67
C ILE A 113 -25.26 -20.90 12.36
N GLN A 114 -25.61 -20.76 11.08
CA GLN A 114 -27.00 -20.71 10.64
C GLN A 114 -27.72 -22.04 10.87
N LEU A 115 -27.14 -23.17 10.43
CA LEU A 115 -27.73 -24.50 10.61
C LEU A 115 -27.95 -24.84 12.10
N LEU A 116 -27.04 -24.43 12.98
CA LEU A 116 -27.23 -24.58 14.42
C LEU A 116 -28.42 -23.77 14.94
N LYS A 117 -28.64 -22.56 14.46
CA LYS A 117 -29.81 -21.75 14.85
C LYS A 117 -31.12 -22.37 14.35
N ASP A 118 -31.11 -22.90 13.13
CA ASP A 118 -32.31 -23.38 12.46
C ASP A 118 -32.74 -24.77 12.97
N GLN A 119 -31.79 -25.67 13.23
CA GLN A 119 -32.07 -27.08 13.52
C GLN A 119 -32.02 -27.43 15.02
N VAL A 120 -31.41 -26.60 15.87
CA VAL A 120 -31.31 -26.86 17.31
C VAL A 120 -32.42 -26.11 18.05
N LYS A 121 -33.50 -26.83 18.42
CA LYS A 121 -34.62 -26.29 19.19
C LYS A 121 -34.16 -25.68 20.53
N GLY A 122 -34.45 -24.40 20.75
CA GLY A 122 -34.06 -23.65 21.95
C GLY A 122 -32.66 -23.02 21.90
N GLY A 123 -31.95 -23.16 20.77
CA GLY A 123 -30.62 -22.59 20.55
C GLY A 123 -29.53 -23.22 21.43
N ILE A 124 -28.34 -22.60 21.42
CA ILE A 124 -27.20 -23.00 22.24
C ILE A 124 -26.97 -21.91 23.30
N LYS A 125 -27.11 -22.25 24.59
CA LYS A 125 -26.91 -21.27 25.68
C LYS A 125 -25.45 -20.84 25.83
N THR A 126 -24.53 -21.80 25.92
CA THR A 126 -23.11 -21.55 26.24
C THR A 126 -22.14 -22.50 25.53
N GLU A 127 -22.59 -23.69 25.15
CA GLU A 127 -21.69 -24.74 24.67
C GLU A 127 -22.38 -25.71 23.68
N ILE A 128 -21.71 -26.01 22.57
CA ILE A 128 -22.08 -27.06 21.62
C ILE A 128 -21.69 -28.42 22.20
N LYS A 129 -22.68 -29.30 22.31
CA LYS A 129 -22.52 -30.67 22.81
C LYS A 129 -22.75 -31.67 21.66
N PRO A 130 -22.25 -32.90 21.79
CA PRO A 130 -22.46 -33.97 20.80
C PRO A 130 -23.92 -34.17 20.42
N LYS A 131 -24.84 -34.14 21.40
CA LYS A 131 -26.29 -34.22 21.19
C LYS A 131 -26.88 -33.12 20.29
N HIS A 132 -26.18 -32.00 20.10
CA HIS A 132 -26.56 -30.94 19.17
C HIS A 132 -25.82 -31.07 17.83
N LEU A 133 -24.56 -31.48 17.85
CA LEU A 133 -23.71 -31.57 16.66
C LEU A 133 -24.01 -32.81 15.82
N LEU A 134 -24.09 -33.99 16.42
CA LEU A 134 -24.24 -35.27 15.71
C LEU A 134 -25.58 -35.39 14.94
N PRO A 135 -26.73 -34.91 15.46
CA PRO A 135 -27.99 -34.98 14.71
C PRO A 135 -28.10 -33.94 13.60
N LEU A 136 -27.16 -32.98 13.51
CA LEU A 136 -27.24 -31.89 12.56
C LEU A 136 -27.19 -32.43 11.13
N GLU A 137 -28.15 -32.02 10.31
CA GLU A 137 -28.18 -32.39 8.89
C GLU A 137 -27.42 -31.36 8.08
N ILE A 138 -26.41 -31.83 7.36
CA ILE A 138 -25.55 -31.01 6.49
C ILE A 138 -25.60 -31.55 5.07
N LEU A 139 -25.35 -30.68 4.10
CA LEU A 139 -25.07 -31.12 2.74
C LEU A 139 -23.56 -31.37 2.65
N LEU A 140 -23.18 -32.63 2.42
CA LEU A 140 -21.80 -33.06 2.33
C LEU A 140 -21.48 -33.40 0.87
N PRO A 141 -20.45 -32.77 0.25
CA PRO A 141 -19.99 -33.16 -1.06
C PRO A 141 -19.26 -34.51 -1.00
N GLU A 142 -19.12 -35.16 -2.15
CA GLU A 142 -18.23 -36.32 -2.26
C GLU A 142 -16.78 -35.94 -1.89
N LYS A 143 -16.00 -36.92 -1.39
CA LYS A 143 -14.64 -36.66 -0.86
C LYS A 143 -13.72 -35.96 -1.86
N ALA A 144 -13.83 -36.29 -3.15
CA ALA A 144 -13.06 -35.63 -4.20
C ALA A 144 -13.37 -34.12 -4.31
N GLU A 145 -14.64 -33.76 -4.19
CA GLU A 145 -15.11 -32.36 -4.23
C GLU A 145 -14.71 -31.61 -2.95
N GLN A 146 -14.77 -32.25 -1.77
CA GLN A 146 -14.24 -31.66 -0.53
C GLN A 146 -12.75 -31.27 -0.67
N LEU A 147 -11.94 -32.15 -1.27
CA LEU A 147 -10.52 -31.88 -1.53
C LEU A 147 -10.33 -30.77 -2.59
N ALA A 148 -11.20 -30.68 -3.59
CA ALA A 148 -11.17 -29.61 -4.58
C ALA A 148 -11.49 -28.24 -3.94
N ILE A 149 -12.49 -28.19 -3.06
CA ILE A 149 -12.85 -27.01 -2.26
C ILE A 149 -11.68 -26.59 -1.37
N LEU A 150 -11.02 -27.54 -0.68
CA LEU A 150 -9.83 -27.27 0.13
C LEU A 150 -8.68 -26.67 -0.68
N LYS A 151 -8.40 -27.20 -1.87
CA LYS A 151 -7.39 -26.64 -2.78
C LYS A 151 -7.75 -25.21 -3.22
N LYS A 152 -9.02 -24.94 -3.49
CA LYS A 152 -9.51 -23.60 -3.83
C LYS A 152 -9.30 -22.63 -2.66
N PHE A 153 -9.64 -23.04 -1.42
CA PHE A 153 -9.38 -22.22 -0.24
C PHE A 153 -7.90 -21.94 -0.02
N GLN A 154 -7.06 -22.97 -0.09
CA GLN A 154 -5.63 -22.79 0.10
C GLN A 154 -5.03 -21.83 -0.93
N ARG A 155 -5.47 -21.92 -2.19
CA ARG A 155 -5.08 -20.98 -3.24
C ARG A 155 -5.48 -19.55 -2.89
N ILE A 156 -6.73 -19.34 -2.47
CA ILE A 156 -7.26 -18.01 -2.17
C ILE A 156 -6.59 -17.41 -0.91
N GLU A 157 -6.32 -18.22 0.12
CA GLU A 157 -5.58 -17.80 1.31
C GLU A 157 -4.13 -17.41 0.99
N ASN A 158 -3.49 -18.14 0.08
CA ASN A 158 -2.15 -17.78 -0.40
C ASN A 158 -2.19 -16.45 -1.18
N GLU A 159 -3.18 -16.27 -2.06
CA GLU A 159 -3.36 -15.02 -2.82
C GLU A 159 -3.65 -13.82 -1.89
N ASP A 160 -4.45 -14.00 -0.83
CA ASP A 160 -4.71 -12.98 0.20
C ASP A 160 -3.45 -12.63 1.02
N SER A 161 -2.65 -13.63 1.38
CA SER A 161 -1.37 -13.43 2.06
C SER A 161 -0.40 -12.62 1.19
N GLU A 162 -0.25 -12.99 -0.09
CA GLU A 162 0.54 -12.22 -1.06
C GLU A 162 0.03 -10.78 -1.19
N PHE A 163 -1.29 -10.60 -1.25
CA PHE A 163 -1.92 -9.29 -1.35
C PHE A 163 -1.66 -8.40 -0.12
N LYS A 164 -1.74 -8.95 1.09
CA LYS A 164 -1.44 -8.23 2.36
C LYS A 164 0.02 -7.79 2.45
N VAL A 165 0.94 -8.64 1.99
CA VAL A 165 2.36 -8.28 1.90
C VAL A 165 2.54 -7.10 0.93
N GLU A 166 1.89 -7.14 -0.23
CA GLU A 166 1.95 -6.06 -1.21
C GLU A 166 1.34 -4.76 -0.68
N LEU A 167 0.18 -4.79 0.01
CA LEU A 167 -0.39 -3.60 0.65
C LEU A 167 0.57 -2.95 1.64
N THR A 168 1.20 -3.77 2.49
CA THR A 168 2.21 -3.30 3.46
C THR A 168 3.41 -2.66 2.76
N TYR A 169 3.84 -3.25 1.64
CA TYR A 169 4.92 -2.71 0.82
C TYR A 169 4.54 -1.36 0.20
N GLN A 170 3.33 -1.23 -0.34
CA GLN A 170 2.82 0.02 -0.92
C GLN A 170 2.74 1.14 0.12
N GLN A 171 2.22 0.86 1.32
CA GLN A 171 2.20 1.81 2.43
C GLN A 171 3.63 2.27 2.81
N THR A 172 4.59 1.34 2.82
CA THR A 172 6.00 1.65 3.08
C THR A 172 6.60 2.56 1.99
N LEU A 173 6.32 2.28 0.72
CA LEU A 173 6.78 3.12 -0.39
C LEU A 173 6.17 4.52 -0.33
N LEU A 174 4.88 4.62 -0.02
CA LEU A 174 4.19 5.91 0.11
C LEU A 174 4.81 6.76 1.23
N LYS A 175 5.11 6.16 2.38
CA LYS A 175 5.82 6.83 3.47
C LYS A 175 7.18 7.37 3.03
N LYS A 176 7.96 6.57 2.29
CA LYS A 176 9.25 7.00 1.72
C LYS A 176 9.08 8.12 0.70
N LEU A 177 8.06 8.06 -0.15
CA LEU A 177 7.77 9.09 -1.15
C LEU A 177 7.47 10.43 -0.48
N ARG A 178 6.61 10.46 0.56
CA ARG A 178 6.33 11.68 1.33
C ARG A 178 7.61 12.30 1.90
N GLN A 179 8.47 11.47 2.49
CA GLN A 179 9.75 11.91 3.03
C GLN A 179 10.69 12.45 1.95
N GLN A 180 10.75 11.80 0.79
CA GLN A 180 11.56 12.24 -0.34
C GLN A 180 11.07 13.57 -0.91
N ILE A 181 9.75 13.78 -1.02
CA ILE A 181 9.17 15.05 -1.47
C ILE A 181 9.64 16.20 -0.56
N LEU A 182 9.59 15.99 0.76
CA LEU A 182 10.07 17.00 1.71
C LEU A 182 11.59 17.22 1.59
N GLN A 183 12.37 16.15 1.37
CA GLN A 183 13.81 16.26 1.18
C GLN A 183 14.16 17.05 -0.08
N ASP A 184 13.54 16.72 -1.22
CA ASP A 184 13.75 17.42 -2.50
C ASP A 184 13.30 18.89 -2.43
N ALA A 185 12.28 19.18 -1.61
CA ALA A 185 11.82 20.55 -1.36
C ALA A 185 12.89 21.40 -0.67
N ILE A 186 13.55 20.86 0.35
CA ILE A 186 14.55 21.60 1.15
C ILE A 186 15.94 21.62 0.52
N GLU A 187 16.19 20.74 -0.44
CA GLU A 187 17.37 20.78 -1.32
C GLU A 187 17.17 21.74 -2.51
N GLY A 188 16.00 22.38 -2.62
CA GLY A 188 15.67 23.31 -3.70
C GLY A 188 15.56 22.64 -5.08
N LYS A 189 15.38 21.32 -5.13
CA LYS A 189 15.20 20.54 -6.37
C LYS A 189 13.82 20.79 -6.99
N LEU A 190 12.79 20.96 -6.15
CA LEU A 190 11.43 21.23 -6.63
C LEU A 190 11.27 22.60 -7.30
N THR A 191 12.19 23.54 -7.06
CA THR A 191 12.18 24.91 -7.59
C THR A 191 13.35 25.22 -8.50
N ALA A 192 14.11 24.22 -8.96
CA ALA A 192 15.27 24.44 -9.84
C ALA A 192 14.90 25.20 -11.12
N ASP A 193 13.88 24.76 -11.85
CA ASP A 193 13.40 25.44 -13.07
C ASP A 193 12.85 26.84 -12.76
N TRP A 194 12.09 26.95 -11.66
CA TRP A 194 11.54 28.23 -11.22
C TRP A 194 12.64 29.25 -10.89
N ARG A 195 13.74 28.83 -10.25
CA ARG A 195 14.88 29.71 -9.98
C ARG A 195 15.57 30.17 -11.26
N ALA A 196 15.71 29.30 -12.26
CA ALA A 196 16.30 29.66 -13.55
C ALA A 196 15.45 30.74 -14.27
N GLU A 197 14.13 30.69 -14.12
CA GLU A 197 13.20 31.69 -14.67
C GLU A 197 13.12 32.98 -13.83
N ASN A 198 13.59 32.97 -12.58
CA ASN A 198 13.45 34.07 -11.63
C ASN A 198 14.79 34.53 -11.01
N PRO A 199 15.81 34.92 -11.82
CA PRO A 199 17.14 35.30 -11.32
C PRO A 199 17.15 36.65 -10.59
N GLY A 200 16.06 37.42 -10.59
CA GLY A 200 15.97 38.71 -9.90
C GLY A 200 15.53 38.63 -8.43
N VAL A 201 15.08 37.46 -7.96
CA VAL A 201 14.53 37.29 -6.61
C VAL A 201 15.60 37.54 -5.54
N GLU A 202 15.25 38.16 -4.41
CA GLU A 202 16.21 38.46 -3.34
C GLU A 202 16.96 37.19 -2.85
N PRO A 203 18.28 37.24 -2.58
CA PRO A 203 18.98 36.10 -2.01
C PRO A 203 18.63 35.93 -0.52
N ALA A 204 18.78 34.71 0.00
CA ALA A 204 18.47 34.41 1.40
C ALA A 204 19.35 35.19 2.40
N SER A 205 20.56 35.59 1.98
CA SER A 205 21.46 36.42 2.79
C SER A 205 20.88 37.80 3.12
N GLU A 206 20.17 38.45 2.18
CA GLU A 206 19.47 39.71 2.44
C GLU A 206 18.25 39.52 3.34
N LEU A 207 17.51 38.41 3.15
CA LEU A 207 16.41 38.03 4.05
C LEU A 207 16.91 37.86 5.49
N LEU A 208 18.03 37.16 5.71
CA LEU A 208 18.64 36.97 7.03
C LEU A 208 19.06 38.29 7.68
N LYS A 209 19.66 39.22 6.92
CA LYS A 209 20.00 40.56 7.43
C LYS A 209 18.77 41.31 7.92
N ARG A 210 17.66 41.27 7.18
CA ARG A 210 16.39 41.89 7.62
C ARG A 210 15.84 41.23 8.88
N ILE A 211 15.86 39.90 8.95
CA ILE A 211 15.40 39.15 10.12
C ILE A 211 16.21 39.54 11.37
N ALA A 212 17.54 39.64 11.24
CA ALA A 212 18.41 40.05 12.32
C ALA A 212 18.07 41.47 12.82
N ALA A 213 17.89 42.42 11.90
CA ALA A 213 17.51 43.80 12.23
C ALA A 213 16.11 43.90 12.87
N GLU A 214 15.11 43.18 12.33
CA GLU A 214 13.75 43.13 12.90
C GLU A 214 13.80 42.62 14.34
N LYS A 215 14.52 41.52 14.58
CA LYS A 215 14.63 40.92 15.92
C LYS A 215 15.35 41.83 16.89
N GLU A 216 16.43 42.48 16.47
CA GLU A 216 17.13 43.46 17.31
C GLU A 216 16.20 44.60 17.74
N GLN A 217 15.37 45.11 16.82
CA GLN A 217 14.38 46.13 17.13
C GLN A 217 13.31 45.62 18.10
N LEU A 218 12.78 44.41 17.90
CA LEU A 218 11.77 43.83 18.80
C LEU A 218 12.30 43.58 20.22
N VAL A 219 13.59 43.25 20.36
CA VAL A 219 14.26 43.15 21.67
C VAL A 219 14.39 44.53 22.31
N LYS A 220 14.78 45.58 21.56
CA LYS A 220 14.83 46.97 22.04
C LYS A 220 13.44 47.45 22.50
N ASP A 221 12.40 47.09 21.75
CA ASP A 221 10.99 47.37 22.07
C ASP A 221 10.44 46.55 23.26
N LYS A 222 11.22 45.59 23.80
CA LYS A 222 10.80 44.63 24.85
C LYS A 222 9.60 43.76 24.47
N LYS A 223 9.34 43.59 23.16
CA LYS A 223 8.25 42.72 22.65
C LYS A 223 8.63 41.24 22.66
N ILE A 224 9.92 40.94 22.53
CA ILE A 224 10.48 39.59 22.63
C ILE A 224 11.69 39.59 23.56
N LYS A 225 12.00 38.42 24.15
CA LYS A 225 13.21 38.26 24.96
C LYS A 225 14.44 38.07 24.08
N ALA A 226 15.57 38.64 24.50
CA ALA A 226 16.86 38.38 23.85
C ALA A 226 17.16 36.87 23.85
N GLN A 227 17.47 36.32 22.68
CA GLN A 227 17.91 34.93 22.55
C GLN A 227 19.37 34.80 23.00
N LYS A 228 19.73 33.60 23.48
CA LYS A 228 21.12 33.28 23.77
C LYS A 228 21.85 33.09 22.45
N THR A 229 23.04 33.67 22.33
CA THR A 229 23.96 33.37 21.23
C THR A 229 24.31 31.89 21.29
N LEU A 230 24.04 31.16 20.22
CA LEU A 230 24.47 29.78 20.07
C LEU A 230 25.91 29.77 19.56
N SER A 231 26.64 28.70 19.86
CA SER A 231 28.01 28.49 19.36
C SER A 231 28.04 28.42 17.83
N SER A 232 29.25 28.60 17.27
CA SER A 232 29.54 28.55 15.84
C SER A 232 28.92 27.35 15.14
N ILE A 233 28.47 27.58 13.90
CA ILE A 233 27.87 26.60 12.99
C ILE A 233 28.76 25.34 12.93
N ASN A 234 28.19 24.18 13.21
CA ASN A 234 28.87 22.91 12.99
C ASN A 234 28.68 22.51 11.52
N ASP A 235 29.74 22.58 10.73
CA ASP A 235 29.67 22.24 9.30
C ASP A 235 29.34 20.75 9.07
N GLU A 236 29.59 19.86 10.04
CA GLU A 236 29.19 18.45 9.96
C GLU A 236 27.67 18.24 9.85
N ASP A 237 26.88 19.22 10.31
CA ASP A 237 25.43 19.15 10.24
C ASP A 237 24.90 19.61 8.86
N LYS A 238 25.73 20.14 7.95
CA LYS A 238 25.34 20.51 6.57
C LYS A 238 25.51 19.31 5.64
N THR A 239 24.49 18.46 5.56
CA THR A 239 24.61 17.15 4.89
C THR A 239 24.41 17.18 3.36
N PHE A 240 24.06 18.33 2.78
CA PHE A 240 23.86 18.49 1.35
C PHE A 240 24.20 19.91 0.89
N GLU A 241 24.44 20.04 -0.42
CA GLU A 241 24.72 21.32 -1.07
C GLU A 241 23.43 22.11 -1.30
N LEU A 242 23.46 23.40 -0.99
CA LEU A 242 22.35 24.30 -1.28
C LEU A 242 22.44 24.87 -2.68
N PRO A 243 21.30 25.20 -3.30
CA PRO A 243 21.30 25.99 -4.52
C PRO A 243 21.98 27.34 -4.33
N GLU A 244 22.44 27.92 -5.45
CA GLU A 244 22.94 29.29 -5.45
C GLU A 244 21.88 30.24 -4.85
N ARG A 245 22.34 31.17 -4.01
CA ARG A 245 21.53 32.19 -3.30
C ARG A 245 20.69 31.71 -2.12
N TRP A 246 20.69 30.42 -1.83
CA TRP A 246 20.21 29.89 -0.56
C TRP A 246 21.30 30.01 0.49
N GLU A 247 20.92 30.06 1.76
CA GLU A 247 21.86 30.17 2.88
C GLU A 247 21.50 29.17 3.98
N TRP A 248 22.53 28.61 4.60
CA TRP A 248 22.36 27.86 5.84
C TRP A 248 22.25 28.84 7.01
N CYS A 249 21.19 28.74 7.81
CA CYS A 249 21.06 29.44 9.08
C CYS A 249 20.68 28.47 10.20
N GLN A 250 20.77 28.88 11.46
CA GLN A 250 20.22 28.10 12.57
C GLN A 250 18.72 28.35 12.72
N LEU A 251 17.97 27.39 13.26
CA LEU A 251 16.55 27.57 13.57
C LEU A 251 16.33 28.78 14.48
N ASN A 252 17.27 29.05 15.40
CA ASN A 252 17.26 30.21 16.28
C ASN A 252 17.21 31.55 15.52
N ASP A 253 17.82 31.62 14.33
CA ASP A 253 17.88 32.85 13.54
C ASP A 253 16.50 33.23 13.00
N VAL A 254 15.68 32.23 12.65
CA VAL A 254 14.39 32.37 11.93
C VAL A 254 13.15 32.24 12.82
N ILE A 255 13.32 32.19 14.15
CA ILE A 255 12.21 32.20 15.14
C ILE A 255 12.30 33.44 16.04
N TYR A 256 11.16 33.87 16.57
CA TYR A 256 11.08 35.06 17.45
C TYR A 256 11.75 34.84 18.81
N GLU A 257 11.54 33.68 19.43
CA GLU A 257 12.09 33.34 20.74
C GLU A 257 12.58 31.90 20.76
N ASN A 258 13.44 31.55 21.73
CA ASN A 258 13.88 30.17 21.93
C ASN A 258 12.68 29.21 22.14
N PRO A 259 12.74 27.95 21.67
CA PRO A 259 11.70 26.96 21.89
C PRO A 259 11.41 26.75 23.38
N ARG A 260 10.15 26.80 23.81
CA ARG A 260 9.77 26.72 25.24
C ARG A 260 8.99 25.46 25.54
N ASN A 261 9.40 24.74 26.57
CA ASN A 261 8.67 23.57 27.07
C ASN A 261 7.27 23.96 27.55
N GLY A 262 6.33 23.03 27.42
CA GLY A 262 5.00 23.15 27.96
C GLY A 262 4.92 22.86 29.46
N TYR A 263 3.70 22.59 29.93
CA TYR A 263 3.38 22.35 31.32
C TYR A 263 2.55 21.06 31.47
N SER A 264 2.97 20.18 32.38
CA SER A 264 2.37 18.86 32.59
C SER A 264 1.83 18.71 34.02
N PRO A 265 0.71 19.34 34.35
CA PRO A 265 0.04 19.16 35.64
C PRO A 265 -0.73 17.83 35.67
N ARG A 266 -1.33 17.53 36.84
CA ARG A 266 -2.16 16.33 36.99
C ARG A 266 -3.44 16.48 36.15
N THR A 267 -3.70 15.49 35.31
CA THR A 267 -4.86 15.49 34.41
C THR A 267 -6.09 14.91 35.10
N VAL A 268 -7.26 15.36 34.64
CA VAL A 268 -8.58 14.89 35.10
C VAL A 268 -9.39 14.30 33.95
N ASP A 269 -10.31 13.40 34.27
CA ASP A 269 -11.13 12.66 33.29
C ASP A 269 -12.48 13.33 32.98
N PHE A 270 -12.68 14.58 33.41
CA PHE A 270 -13.88 15.37 33.14
C PHE A 270 -13.53 16.68 32.41
N PRO A 271 -14.44 17.23 31.57
CA PRO A 271 -14.17 18.47 30.85
C PRO A 271 -13.93 19.67 31.78
N THR A 272 -12.89 20.45 31.48
CA THR A 272 -12.55 21.71 32.15
C THR A 272 -12.28 22.81 31.11
N GLN A 273 -12.11 24.06 31.56
CA GLN A 273 -11.78 25.18 30.68
C GLN A 273 -10.39 25.04 30.04
N THR A 274 -9.45 24.38 30.71
CA THR A 274 -8.07 24.26 30.25
C THR A 274 -7.80 22.87 29.64
N LYS A 275 -7.59 22.85 28.33
CA LYS A 275 -7.25 21.64 27.57
C LYS A 275 -5.75 21.58 27.34
N THR A 276 -5.11 20.44 27.66
CA THR A 276 -3.71 20.17 27.35
C THR A 276 -3.58 19.06 26.31
N LEU A 277 -2.64 19.20 25.38
CA LEU A 277 -2.42 18.21 24.33
C LEU A 277 -1.81 16.90 24.86
N LYS A 278 -2.15 15.79 24.20
CA LYS A 278 -1.39 14.53 24.26
C LYS A 278 -0.28 14.55 23.21
N LEU A 279 0.73 13.68 23.35
CA LEU A 279 1.72 13.47 22.29
C LEU A 279 1.08 13.10 20.94
N GLY A 280 0.00 12.32 20.97
CA GLY A 280 -0.79 11.96 19.78
C GLY A 280 -1.23 13.15 18.92
N ALA A 281 -1.40 14.33 19.52
CA ALA A 281 -1.82 15.55 18.82
C ALA A 281 -0.85 16.02 17.74
N THR A 282 0.41 15.59 17.78
CA THR A 282 1.43 15.98 16.81
C THR A 282 2.14 14.80 16.15
N THR A 283 1.94 13.56 16.62
CA THR A 283 2.68 12.36 16.18
C THR A 283 2.59 12.08 14.68
N THR A 284 1.50 12.48 14.02
CA THR A 284 1.29 12.28 12.57
C THR A 284 2.01 13.32 11.71
N GLY A 285 2.59 14.36 12.32
CA GLY A 285 3.08 15.55 11.62
C GLY A 285 1.97 16.56 11.30
N LYS A 286 0.70 16.22 11.53
CA LYS A 286 -0.45 17.13 11.45
C LYS A 286 -1.01 17.36 12.85
N PHE A 287 -1.57 18.54 13.10
CA PHE A 287 -2.21 18.84 14.38
C PHE A 287 -3.55 18.11 14.49
N ILE A 288 -3.77 17.38 15.58
CA ILE A 288 -5.01 16.65 15.88
C ILE A 288 -5.60 17.21 17.18
N ASP A 289 -6.72 17.91 17.06
CA ASP A 289 -7.40 18.62 18.16
C ASP A 289 -8.17 17.70 19.13
N SER A 290 -8.46 16.46 18.72
CA SER A 290 -9.11 15.44 19.54
C SER A 290 -8.16 14.76 20.54
N GLU A 291 -6.85 14.86 20.32
CA GLU A 291 -5.82 14.25 21.16
C GLU A 291 -5.49 15.12 22.38
N ILE A 292 -6.47 15.25 23.29
CA ILE A 292 -6.40 16.14 24.45
C ILE A 292 -6.61 15.42 25.78
N LYS A 293 -6.24 16.12 26.86
CA LYS A 293 -6.59 15.86 28.25
C LYS A 293 -7.07 17.16 28.91
N TYR A 294 -7.77 17.02 30.03
CA TYR A 294 -8.23 18.15 30.82
C TYR A 294 -7.37 18.34 32.05
N ILE A 295 -7.20 19.59 32.48
CA ILE A 295 -6.51 19.93 33.74
C ILE A 295 -7.43 20.80 34.58
N ASN A 296 -7.43 20.57 35.90
CA ASN A 296 -8.28 21.31 36.84
C ASN A 296 -7.50 22.46 37.51
N GLU A 297 -6.77 23.20 36.68
CA GLU A 297 -5.99 24.37 37.06
C GLU A 297 -6.28 25.51 36.09
N GLU A 298 -6.42 26.72 36.61
CA GLU A 298 -6.60 27.92 35.81
C GLU A 298 -5.24 28.42 35.32
N VAL A 299 -5.07 28.46 33.99
CA VAL A 299 -3.90 29.04 33.36
C VAL A 299 -4.26 30.43 32.86
N SER A 300 -3.56 31.45 33.36
CA SER A 300 -3.75 32.84 32.91
C SER A 300 -3.71 32.93 31.38
N LYS A 301 -4.64 33.70 30.79
CA LYS A 301 -4.74 33.88 29.33
C LYS A 301 -3.48 34.52 28.71
N ASP A 302 -2.71 35.26 29.50
CA ASP A 302 -1.45 35.88 29.06
C ASP A 302 -0.25 34.91 29.13
N SER A 303 -0.47 33.67 29.58
CA SER A 303 0.56 32.66 29.63
C SER A 303 1.05 32.28 28.23
N PHE A 304 2.37 32.12 28.09
CA PHE A 304 3.00 31.60 26.88
C PHE A 304 2.58 30.17 26.52
N LEU A 305 1.97 29.44 27.47
CA LEU A 305 1.52 28.06 27.29
C LEU A 305 0.38 27.95 26.27
N TRP A 306 -0.40 29.00 26.08
CA TRP A 306 -1.48 29.02 25.12
C TRP A 306 -0.96 29.03 23.70
N LEU A 307 -1.52 28.17 22.85
CA LEU A 307 -1.20 28.14 21.43
C LEU A 307 -1.84 29.32 20.69
N LYS A 308 -1.12 29.81 19.69
CA LYS A 308 -1.55 30.83 18.75
C LYS A 308 -1.33 30.35 17.32
N ALA A 309 -2.10 30.89 16.37
CA ALA A 309 -1.90 30.57 14.97
C ALA A 309 -0.43 30.79 14.56
N ARG A 310 0.08 29.88 13.73
CA ARG A 310 1.49 29.79 13.28
C ARG A 310 2.48 29.27 14.32
N ASP A 311 2.04 28.95 15.55
CA ASP A 311 2.91 28.25 16.50
C ASP A 311 3.20 26.84 15.95
N ILE A 312 4.47 26.45 16.00
CA ILE A 312 4.92 25.10 15.69
C ILE A 312 5.23 24.40 17.00
N LEU A 313 4.63 23.23 17.20
CA LEU A 313 4.96 22.33 18.28
C LEU A 313 5.97 21.31 17.79
N ILE A 314 6.97 21.00 18.61
CA ILE A 314 7.93 19.93 18.37
C ILE A 314 7.98 18.97 19.56
N GLN A 315 7.92 17.67 19.30
CA GLN A 315 7.99 16.65 20.35
C GLN A 315 9.39 16.59 20.93
N ARG A 316 9.52 17.04 22.17
CA ARG A 316 10.78 17.02 22.92
C ARG A 316 11.15 15.61 23.35
N GLY A 317 10.19 14.81 23.79
CA GLY A 317 10.41 13.47 24.31
C GLY A 317 9.34 12.50 23.82
N ASN A 318 9.79 11.45 23.14
CA ASN A 318 8.97 10.33 22.65
C ASN A 318 9.92 9.17 22.26
N SER A 319 9.43 8.11 21.63
CA SER A 319 10.30 7.11 20.98
C SER A 319 11.19 7.76 19.91
N MET A 320 12.27 7.08 19.51
CA MET A 320 13.19 7.55 18.45
C MET A 320 12.50 7.89 17.13
N ASP A 321 11.41 7.20 16.81
CA ASP A 321 10.67 7.46 15.58
C ASP A 321 9.91 8.79 15.60
N PHE A 322 9.53 9.26 16.79
CA PHE A 322 8.65 10.42 16.98
C PHE A 322 9.31 11.62 17.68
N VAL A 323 10.45 11.44 18.36
CA VAL A 323 11.21 12.58 18.89
C VAL A 323 11.52 13.58 17.77
N GLY A 324 11.34 14.87 18.04
CA GLY A 324 11.47 15.95 17.07
C GLY A 324 10.31 16.12 16.09
N VAL A 325 9.20 15.34 16.20
CA VAL A 325 8.10 15.46 15.21
C VAL A 325 7.44 16.80 15.45
N SER A 326 7.18 17.53 14.36
CA SER A 326 6.55 18.85 14.46
C SER A 326 5.14 18.86 13.89
N ALA A 327 4.32 19.80 14.36
CA ALA A 327 3.01 20.10 13.79
C ALA A 327 2.72 21.59 13.95
N ILE A 328 1.95 22.15 13.01
CA ILE A 328 1.57 23.57 13.00
C ILE A 328 0.18 23.72 13.60
N TYR A 329 0.00 24.69 14.50
CA TYR A 329 -1.30 25.07 15.00
C TYR A 329 -1.92 26.19 14.16
N HIS A 330 -3.13 25.95 13.63
CA HIS A 330 -3.91 26.91 12.85
C HIS A 330 -5.23 27.34 13.52
N GLY A 331 -5.51 26.85 14.73
CA GLY A 331 -6.77 27.12 15.43
C GLY A 331 -6.80 28.46 16.18
N GLU A 332 -7.89 28.67 16.92
CA GLU A 332 -8.12 29.88 17.71
C GLU A 332 -7.10 30.04 18.86
N GLU A 333 -6.75 31.28 19.20
CA GLU A 333 -5.88 31.54 20.34
C GLU A 333 -6.47 31.00 21.64
N SER A 334 -5.61 30.52 22.53
CA SER A 334 -5.99 30.11 23.89
C SER A 334 -7.00 28.95 23.97
N SER A 335 -7.06 28.11 22.93
CA SER A 335 -7.87 26.87 22.96
C SER A 335 -7.17 25.70 23.65
N PHE A 336 -5.85 25.62 23.51
CA PHE A 336 -5.04 24.51 24.04
C PHE A 336 -3.75 25.04 24.65
N ILE A 337 -3.32 24.39 25.73
CA ILE A 337 -1.94 24.38 26.19
C ILE A 337 -1.27 23.06 25.78
N TYR A 338 0.03 22.94 26.00
CA TYR A 338 0.81 21.77 25.60
C TYR A 338 1.68 21.25 26.76
N PRO A 339 2.04 19.95 26.79
CA PRO A 339 2.81 19.34 27.87
C PRO A 339 4.31 19.65 27.78
N ASP A 340 5.04 19.40 28.87
CA ASP A 340 6.50 19.57 28.96
C ASP A 340 7.32 18.67 27.99
N LEU A 341 6.67 17.61 27.47
CA LEU A 341 7.17 16.73 26.42
C LEU A 341 7.08 17.34 25.03
N MET A 342 6.55 18.56 24.88
CA MET A 342 6.58 19.35 23.67
C MET A 342 7.26 20.69 23.92
N MET A 343 7.93 21.22 22.90
CA MET A 343 8.36 22.62 22.85
C MET A 343 7.53 23.36 21.83
N LYS A 344 7.28 24.65 22.10
CA LYS A 344 6.64 25.57 21.18
C LYS A 344 7.65 26.56 20.64
N LEU A 345 7.60 26.82 19.34
CA LEU A 345 8.37 27.85 18.65
C LEU A 345 7.48 28.61 17.66
N LYS A 346 7.87 29.83 17.31
CA LYS A 346 7.14 30.67 16.37
C LYS A 346 8.09 31.27 15.34
N PRO A 347 7.91 30.99 14.04
CA PRO A 347 8.70 31.60 12.98
C PRO A 347 8.52 33.11 12.93
N VAL A 348 9.54 33.82 12.47
CA VAL A 348 9.42 35.24 12.12
C VAL A 348 8.46 35.44 10.94
N THR A 349 7.88 36.63 10.79
CA THR A 349 6.82 36.86 9.80
C THR A 349 7.28 36.67 8.35
N SER A 350 8.56 36.93 8.06
CA SER A 350 9.14 36.72 6.73
C SER A 350 9.49 35.26 6.42
N VAL A 351 9.26 34.34 7.36
CA VAL A 351 9.49 32.89 7.19
C VAL A 351 8.16 32.15 7.31
N SER A 352 7.86 31.34 6.28
CA SER A 352 6.64 30.53 6.26
C SER A 352 6.70 29.43 7.33
N GLU A 353 5.68 29.32 8.17
CA GLU A 353 5.55 28.23 9.14
C GLU A 353 5.41 26.86 8.46
N VAL A 354 4.82 26.82 7.27
CA VAL A 354 4.65 25.60 6.50
C VAL A 354 5.98 25.15 5.90
N TYR A 355 6.76 26.09 5.36
CA TYR A 355 8.12 25.81 4.90
C TYR A 355 9.00 25.29 6.04
N LEU A 356 9.00 25.99 7.19
CA LEU A 356 9.81 25.59 8.34
C LEU A 356 9.39 24.22 8.88
N HIS A 357 8.09 23.93 8.92
CA HIS A 357 7.58 22.61 9.26
C HIS A 357 8.05 21.52 8.27
N HIS A 358 8.09 21.80 6.96
CA HIS A 358 8.64 20.86 5.97
C HIS A 358 10.12 20.58 6.22
N VAL A 359 10.92 21.60 6.58
CA VAL A 359 12.31 21.41 6.99
C VAL A 359 12.41 20.51 8.21
N LEU A 360 11.66 20.81 9.28
CA LEU A 360 11.66 20.02 10.52
C LEU A 360 11.20 18.57 10.32
N MET A 361 10.36 18.32 9.31
CA MET A 361 9.85 16.99 8.96
C MET A 361 10.68 16.26 7.88
N SER A 362 11.64 16.92 7.24
CA SER A 362 12.56 16.33 6.26
C SER A 362 13.40 15.20 6.86
N ILE A 363 13.84 14.25 6.03
CA ILE A 363 14.74 13.16 6.47
C ILE A 363 15.95 13.75 7.19
N TYR A 364 16.56 14.76 6.57
CA TYR A 364 17.71 15.48 7.11
C TYR A 364 17.52 15.95 8.56
N CYS A 365 16.51 16.79 8.83
CA CYS A 365 16.34 17.39 10.15
C CYS A 365 15.88 16.35 11.19
N ARG A 366 15.09 15.36 10.76
CA ARG A 366 14.65 14.24 11.58
C ARG A 366 15.85 13.40 12.06
N GLU A 367 16.81 13.12 11.18
CA GLU A 367 18.04 12.41 11.55
C GLU A 367 18.93 13.22 12.49
N TYR A 368 19.03 14.54 12.28
CA TYR A 368 19.71 15.42 13.22
C TYR A 368 19.12 15.33 14.64
N PHE A 369 17.79 15.38 14.78
CA PHE A 369 17.15 15.24 16.09
C PHE A 369 17.36 13.85 16.70
N ARG A 370 17.31 12.78 15.90
CA ARG A 370 17.58 11.41 16.38
C ARG A 370 19.01 11.26 16.88
N LYS A 371 20.00 11.71 16.11
CA LYS A 371 21.42 11.64 16.47
C LYS A 371 21.73 12.39 17.77
N ASN A 372 21.06 13.51 18.00
CA ASN A 372 21.25 14.38 19.17
C ASN A 372 20.28 14.09 20.33
N ALA A 373 19.39 13.12 20.20
CA ALA A 373 18.47 12.76 21.28
C ALA A 373 19.21 11.97 22.37
N THR A 374 18.97 12.33 23.63
CA THR A 374 19.64 11.76 24.81
C THR A 374 18.62 11.34 25.87
N GLY A 375 18.94 10.35 26.71
CA GLY A 375 18.05 9.93 27.79
C GLY A 375 18.47 8.61 28.44
N ALA A 376 18.29 8.52 29.76
CA ALA A 376 18.65 7.32 30.54
C ALA A 376 17.77 6.09 30.23
N GLN A 377 16.52 6.32 29.79
CA GLN A 377 15.60 5.28 29.36
C GLN A 377 15.55 5.22 27.83
N LYS A 378 15.97 4.07 27.25
CA LYS A 378 15.97 3.86 25.79
C LYS A 378 14.59 4.04 25.12
N SER A 379 13.51 3.90 25.89
CA SER A 379 12.12 4.06 25.40
C SER A 379 11.66 5.51 25.27
N MET A 380 12.35 6.49 25.87
CA MET A 380 11.94 7.88 25.91
C MET A 380 13.12 8.86 25.76
N PRO A 381 13.85 8.81 24.63
CA PRO A 381 14.87 9.81 24.31
C PRO A 381 14.27 11.22 24.25
N LYS A 382 15.09 12.22 24.61
CA LYS A 382 14.71 13.63 24.66
C LYS A 382 15.71 14.49 23.89
N ILE A 383 15.20 15.51 23.20
CA ILE A 383 16.00 16.63 22.69
C ILE A 383 15.87 17.82 23.63
N ASN A 384 16.90 18.65 23.71
CA ASN A 384 16.89 19.84 24.56
C ASN A 384 16.72 21.12 23.73
N GLN A 385 16.54 22.26 24.40
CA GLN A 385 16.31 23.54 23.73
C GLN A 385 17.49 23.93 22.83
N ALA A 386 18.73 23.68 23.25
CA ALA A 386 19.91 24.00 22.46
C ALA A 386 19.99 23.15 21.18
N THR A 387 19.65 21.85 21.27
CA THR A 387 19.53 20.97 20.10
C THR A 387 18.49 21.49 19.13
N VAL A 388 17.29 21.86 19.60
CA VAL A 388 16.23 22.36 18.71
C VAL A 388 16.64 23.70 18.08
N SER A 389 17.10 24.66 18.88
CA SER A 389 17.50 25.98 18.38
C SER A 389 18.70 25.92 17.43
N GLY A 390 19.61 24.96 17.62
CA GLY A 390 20.82 24.78 16.80
C GLY A 390 20.62 24.00 15.51
N ALA A 391 19.42 23.48 15.24
CA ALA A 391 19.14 22.77 13.99
C ALA A 391 19.38 23.68 12.79
N MET A 392 20.16 23.22 11.81
CA MET A 392 20.46 23.98 10.61
C MET A 392 19.27 23.95 9.64
N ILE A 393 18.94 25.12 9.09
CA ILE A 393 17.80 25.37 8.22
C ILE A 393 18.34 25.84 6.87
N PRO A 394 18.01 25.16 5.76
CA PRO A 394 18.28 25.66 4.43
C PRO A 394 17.26 26.77 4.15
N LEU A 395 17.69 28.02 4.10
CA LEU A 395 16.80 29.15 3.91
C LEU A 395 16.88 29.66 2.47
N CYS A 396 15.71 29.88 1.87
CA CYS A 396 15.54 30.55 0.59
C CYS A 396 14.76 31.85 0.75
N SER A 397 14.63 32.60 -0.35
CA SER A 397 13.82 33.83 -0.38
C SER A 397 12.38 33.57 0.05
N LYS A 398 11.70 34.58 0.60
CA LYS A 398 10.30 34.44 1.04
C LYS A 398 9.39 33.97 -0.10
N ILE A 399 9.57 34.53 -1.30
CA ILE A 399 8.78 34.18 -2.49
C ILE A 399 9.01 32.72 -2.87
N GLU A 400 10.26 32.26 -2.84
CA GLU A 400 10.56 30.85 -3.15
C GLU A 400 9.98 29.89 -2.10
N GLN A 401 9.97 30.26 -0.81
CA GLN A 401 9.30 29.46 0.22
C GLN A 401 7.82 29.22 -0.11
N GLU A 402 7.11 30.24 -0.59
CA GLU A 402 5.70 30.15 -0.98
C GLU A 402 5.51 29.19 -2.18
N VAL A 403 6.42 29.25 -3.17
CA VAL A 403 6.42 28.32 -4.32
C VAL A 403 6.68 26.88 -3.88
N ILE A 404 7.65 26.67 -2.99
CA ILE A 404 7.94 25.34 -2.42
C ILE A 404 6.72 24.80 -1.68
N VAL A 405 6.12 25.60 -0.80
CA VAL A 405 4.93 25.20 -0.03
C VAL A 405 3.79 24.80 -0.97
N SER A 406 3.56 25.57 -2.05
CA SER A 406 2.53 25.25 -3.05
C SER A 406 2.82 23.93 -3.77
N LYS A 407 4.06 23.70 -4.24
CA LYS A 407 4.45 22.47 -4.92
C LYS A 407 4.36 21.25 -4.00
N VAL A 408 4.86 21.36 -2.77
CA VAL A 408 4.81 20.27 -1.77
C VAL A 408 3.36 19.95 -1.43
N LYS A 409 2.50 20.96 -1.23
CA LYS A 409 1.06 20.75 -0.99
C LYS A 409 0.42 19.91 -2.11
N ASN A 410 0.68 20.25 -3.37
CA ASN A 410 0.12 19.52 -4.52
C ASN A 410 0.62 18.07 -4.58
N LEU A 411 1.92 17.86 -4.37
CA LEU A 411 2.51 16.51 -4.38
C LEU A 411 2.00 15.66 -3.21
N LEU A 412 1.89 16.23 -2.00
CA LEU A 412 1.36 15.51 -0.84
C LEU A 412 -0.14 15.21 -0.97
N ALA A 413 -0.91 16.05 -1.68
CA ALA A 413 -2.30 15.75 -2.00
C ALA A 413 -2.44 14.52 -2.92
N LEU A 414 -1.53 14.35 -3.90
CA LEU A 414 -1.48 13.12 -4.70
C LEU A 414 -1.11 11.90 -3.84
N CYS A 415 -0.22 12.06 -2.87
CA CYS A 415 0.08 11.00 -1.90
C CYS A 415 -1.15 10.64 -1.05
N ASP A 416 -1.93 11.63 -0.61
CA ASP A 416 -3.18 11.40 0.15
C ASP A 416 -4.20 10.61 -0.70
N GLN A 417 -4.31 10.90 -2.01
CA GLN A 417 -5.16 10.13 -2.93
C GLN A 417 -4.69 8.67 -3.07
N LEU A 418 -3.39 8.44 -3.21
CA LEU A 418 -2.80 7.09 -3.27
C LEU A 418 -3.06 6.31 -1.98
N GLU A 419 -2.95 6.96 -0.82
CA GLU A 419 -3.25 6.35 0.47
C GLU A 419 -4.70 5.87 0.55
N ASN A 420 -5.64 6.71 0.12
CA ASN A 420 -7.06 6.36 0.09
C ASN A 420 -7.33 5.16 -0.84
N GLN A 421 -6.70 5.12 -2.02
CA GLN A 421 -6.83 3.97 -2.93
C GLN A 421 -6.27 2.68 -2.32
N ILE A 422 -5.14 2.74 -1.61
CA ILE A 422 -4.57 1.59 -0.91
C ILE A 422 -5.53 1.08 0.17
N ASN A 423 -6.10 1.99 0.97
CA ASN A 423 -7.03 1.64 2.03
C ASN A 423 -8.34 1.04 1.48
N GLN A 424 -8.89 1.61 0.40
CA GLN A 424 -10.07 1.06 -0.28
C GLN A 424 -9.81 -0.36 -0.82
N ASN A 425 -8.65 -0.58 -1.45
CA ASN A 425 -8.25 -1.89 -1.95
C ASN A 425 -8.15 -2.92 -0.81
N GLN A 426 -7.67 -2.52 0.37
CA GLN A 426 -7.66 -3.38 1.54
C GLN A 426 -9.09 -3.79 1.96
N THR A 427 -10.00 -2.82 2.08
CA THR A 427 -11.40 -3.09 2.43
C THR A 427 -12.10 -3.99 1.41
N HIS A 428 -11.90 -3.75 0.10
CA HIS A 428 -12.48 -4.58 -0.95
C HIS A 428 -11.95 -6.03 -0.91
N ALA A 429 -10.67 -6.23 -0.65
CA ALA A 429 -10.10 -7.57 -0.51
C ALA A 429 -10.69 -8.33 0.69
N GLU A 430 -10.85 -7.65 1.82
CA GLU A 430 -11.50 -8.22 3.01
C GLU A 430 -12.95 -8.64 2.71
N GLN A 431 -13.71 -7.80 1.99
CA GLN A 431 -15.09 -8.11 1.59
C GLN A 431 -15.17 -9.27 0.59
N LEU A 432 -14.29 -9.30 -0.41
CA LEU A 432 -14.24 -10.39 -1.40
C LEU A 432 -13.91 -11.72 -0.74
N MET A 433 -12.98 -11.74 0.22
CA MET A 433 -12.68 -12.94 1.00
C MET A 433 -13.92 -13.46 1.73
N GLN A 434 -14.69 -12.58 2.37
CA GLN A 434 -15.95 -12.97 3.03
C GLN A 434 -16.99 -13.52 2.03
N ALA A 435 -17.08 -12.94 0.83
CA ALA A 435 -17.99 -13.39 -0.22
C ALA A 435 -17.61 -14.80 -0.74
N VAL A 436 -16.32 -15.03 -1.02
CA VAL A 436 -15.79 -16.34 -1.40
C VAL A 436 -16.08 -17.40 -0.33
N LEU A 437 -15.84 -17.06 0.95
CA LEU A 437 -16.15 -17.95 2.06
C LEU A 437 -17.64 -18.33 2.08
N LYS A 438 -18.53 -17.37 1.82
CA LYS A 438 -19.97 -17.62 1.78
C LYS A 438 -20.36 -18.51 0.58
N GLU A 439 -19.88 -18.19 -0.61
CA GLU A 439 -20.18 -18.92 -1.85
C GLU A 439 -19.72 -20.38 -1.78
N ALA A 440 -18.49 -20.63 -1.30
CA ALA A 440 -17.89 -21.96 -1.25
C ALA A 440 -18.63 -22.96 -0.34
N PHE A 441 -19.48 -22.48 0.58
CA PHE A 441 -20.30 -23.32 1.44
C PHE A 441 -21.81 -23.26 1.12
N SER A 442 -22.28 -22.30 0.31
CA SER A 442 -23.68 -22.19 -0.08
C SER A 442 -24.06 -23.11 -1.25
N HIS A 443 -25.26 -23.70 -1.21
CA HIS A 443 -25.77 -24.64 -2.24
C HIS A 443 -26.78 -24.06 -3.20
N THR A 444 -27.17 -22.80 -3.01
CA THR A 444 -28.15 -22.15 -3.87
C THR A 444 -27.44 -21.59 -5.10
N HIS A 445 -27.36 -22.40 -6.15
CA HIS A 445 -27.52 -21.87 -7.51
C HIS A 445 -29.02 -21.78 -7.81
N GLU A 446 -29.75 -20.94 -7.08
CA GLU A 446 -30.85 -20.23 -7.72
C GLU A 446 -30.18 -19.10 -8.49
N VAL A 447 -30.02 -19.32 -9.79
CA VAL A 447 -29.92 -18.21 -10.73
C VAL A 447 -31.31 -17.57 -10.75
N GLU A 448 -31.63 -16.79 -9.72
CA GLU A 448 -32.67 -15.79 -9.87
C GLU A 448 -32.14 -14.74 -10.85
N GLN A 449 -32.67 -14.81 -12.07
CA GLN A 449 -32.77 -13.63 -12.92
C GLN A 449 -33.70 -12.63 -12.22
N THR A 450 -33.16 -11.85 -11.28
CA THR A 450 -33.75 -10.57 -10.92
C THR A 450 -32.94 -9.49 -11.59
N ALA A 451 -33.58 -8.87 -12.58
CA ALA A 451 -33.13 -7.64 -13.20
C ALA A 451 -33.05 -6.53 -12.14
N ASP A 452 -32.13 -5.60 -12.40
CA ASP A 452 -31.85 -4.35 -11.68
C ASP A 452 -31.07 -4.42 -10.36
N VAL A 453 -29.74 -4.53 -10.51
CA VAL A 453 -28.81 -3.51 -10.01
C VAL A 453 -27.75 -3.24 -11.10
N ARG A 454 -27.75 -2.04 -11.70
CA ARG A 454 -26.62 -1.51 -12.50
C ARG A 454 -25.68 -0.69 -11.60
N PRO A 455 -24.49 -0.27 -12.09
CA PRO A 455 -23.26 -1.03 -12.29
C PRO A 455 -22.20 -0.56 -11.28
N LEU A 456 -21.22 -1.39 -10.94
CA LEU A 456 -20.02 -0.91 -10.23
C LEU A 456 -18.81 -1.13 -11.13
N ASP A 457 -18.51 -0.07 -11.87
CA ASP A 457 -17.18 0.25 -12.38
C ASP A 457 -16.17 0.08 -11.24
N ASN A 458 -15.24 -0.85 -11.42
CA ASN A 458 -14.05 -0.97 -10.59
C ASN A 458 -12.96 -1.62 -11.46
N ILE A 459 -12.23 -0.78 -12.22
CA ILE A 459 -10.88 -1.13 -12.68
C ILE A 459 -10.09 -1.59 -11.47
N VAL A 460 -9.71 -2.86 -11.47
CA VAL A 460 -8.55 -3.31 -10.71
C VAL A 460 -7.32 -2.86 -11.50
N PRO A 461 -6.44 -1.99 -10.97
CA PRO A 461 -5.20 -1.65 -11.65
C PRO A 461 -4.39 -2.93 -11.85
N PHE A 462 -3.96 -3.22 -13.07
CA PHE A 462 -3.11 -4.38 -13.35
C PHE A 462 -1.83 -4.31 -12.50
N LYS A 463 -1.72 -5.17 -11.49
CA LYS A 463 -0.54 -5.32 -10.62
C LYS A 463 0.31 -6.49 -11.14
N PRO A 464 1.47 -6.25 -11.77
CA PRO A 464 2.26 -7.31 -12.40
C PRO A 464 3.00 -8.18 -11.38
N LYS A 465 2.81 -9.50 -11.44
CA LYS A 465 3.60 -10.49 -10.66
C LYS A 465 4.98 -10.70 -11.29
N GLY A 466 5.91 -11.33 -10.56
CA GLY A 466 7.24 -11.69 -11.10
C GLY A 466 7.16 -12.51 -12.40
N ALA A 467 6.14 -13.38 -12.52
CA ALA A 467 5.83 -14.10 -13.75
C ALA A 467 5.38 -13.19 -14.90
N ASP A 468 4.74 -12.07 -14.63
CA ASP A 468 4.27 -11.15 -15.68
C ASP A 468 5.41 -10.29 -16.22
N TYR A 469 6.38 -9.93 -15.37
CA TYR A 469 7.65 -9.36 -15.84
C TYR A 469 8.38 -10.34 -16.74
N TYR A 470 8.37 -11.63 -16.40
CA TYR A 470 8.96 -12.66 -17.24
C TYR A 470 8.22 -12.82 -18.58
N LYS A 471 6.88 -12.86 -18.58
CA LYS A 471 6.08 -12.87 -19.82
C LYS A 471 6.37 -11.66 -20.71
N ARG A 472 6.53 -10.46 -20.13
CA ARG A 472 6.94 -9.28 -20.89
C ARG A 472 8.33 -9.46 -21.51
N THR A 473 9.29 -10.02 -20.76
CA THR A 473 10.61 -10.35 -21.31
C THR A 473 10.51 -11.37 -22.44
N LEU A 474 9.65 -12.39 -22.31
CA LEU A 474 9.44 -13.41 -23.35
C LEU A 474 8.87 -12.82 -24.63
N LEU A 475 7.85 -11.95 -24.54
CA LEU A 475 7.30 -11.25 -25.71
C LEU A 475 8.38 -10.39 -26.39
N ALA A 476 9.17 -9.65 -25.61
CA ALA A 476 10.26 -8.85 -26.15
C ALA A 476 11.35 -9.72 -26.80
N ALA A 477 11.71 -10.85 -26.16
CA ALA A 477 12.67 -11.80 -26.68
C ALA A 477 12.20 -12.40 -28.01
N GLU A 478 10.92 -12.75 -28.13
CA GLU A 478 10.34 -13.30 -29.36
C GLU A 478 10.34 -12.27 -30.51
N ILE A 479 9.95 -11.02 -30.23
CA ILE A 479 10.01 -9.93 -31.22
C ILE A 479 11.46 -9.72 -31.69
N VAL A 480 12.42 -9.67 -30.76
CA VAL A 480 13.84 -9.53 -31.08
C VAL A 480 14.33 -10.76 -31.84
N HIS A 481 13.95 -11.97 -31.46
CA HIS A 481 14.36 -13.19 -32.13
C HIS A 481 13.94 -13.21 -33.59
N GLN A 482 12.72 -12.78 -33.91
CA GLN A 482 12.24 -12.71 -35.29
C GLN A 482 12.82 -11.55 -36.10
N LEU A 483 13.21 -10.45 -35.44
CA LEU A 483 13.57 -9.19 -36.11
C LEU A 483 15.03 -8.76 -35.94
N HIS A 484 15.88 -9.45 -35.17
CA HIS A 484 17.26 -9.00 -34.86
C HIS A 484 18.14 -8.86 -36.09
N LYS A 485 17.80 -9.50 -37.23
CA LYS A 485 18.51 -9.32 -38.51
C LYS A 485 18.07 -8.08 -39.27
N GLU A 486 16.94 -7.48 -38.92
CA GLU A 486 16.41 -6.30 -39.59
C GLU A 486 17.16 -5.03 -39.10
N PRO A 487 17.75 -4.23 -40.00
CA PRO A 487 18.50 -3.03 -39.60
C PRO A 487 17.62 -1.95 -38.96
N THR A 488 16.30 -2.05 -39.16
CA THR A 488 15.30 -1.13 -38.61
C THR A 488 14.93 -1.42 -37.14
N LEU A 489 15.34 -2.57 -36.58
CA LEU A 489 15.00 -2.91 -35.19
C LEU A 489 15.89 -2.14 -34.20
N GLY A 490 15.25 -1.27 -33.42
CA GLY A 490 15.82 -0.62 -32.23
C GLY A 490 14.75 -0.39 -31.18
N HIS A 491 15.06 0.36 -30.12
CA HIS A 491 14.13 0.56 -28.98
C HIS A 491 12.75 1.06 -29.38
N LEU A 492 12.69 2.05 -30.28
CA LEU A 492 11.41 2.59 -30.74
C LEU A 492 10.54 1.50 -31.38
N LYS A 493 11.11 0.75 -32.32
CA LYS A 493 10.40 -0.33 -33.03
C LYS A 493 9.96 -1.45 -32.09
N LEU A 494 10.86 -1.90 -31.21
CA LEU A 494 10.53 -2.93 -30.22
C LEU A 494 9.38 -2.49 -29.30
N GLN A 495 9.42 -1.26 -28.81
CA GLN A 495 8.37 -0.76 -27.92
C GLN A 495 7.01 -0.62 -28.58
N LYS A 496 6.95 -0.12 -29.82
CA LYS A 496 5.68 -0.01 -30.54
C LYS A 496 5.08 -1.37 -30.86
N LEU A 497 5.91 -2.36 -31.18
CA LEU A 497 5.43 -3.73 -31.39
C LEU A 497 4.90 -4.33 -30.10
N ILE A 498 5.59 -4.14 -28.97
CA ILE A 498 5.10 -4.58 -27.66
C ILE A 498 3.76 -3.91 -27.33
N TYR A 499 3.64 -2.60 -27.55
CA TYR A 499 2.39 -1.85 -27.34
C TYR A 499 1.26 -2.41 -28.19
N LEU A 500 1.44 -2.51 -29.51
CA LEU A 500 0.41 -3.00 -30.42
C LEU A 500 0.02 -4.44 -30.10
N CYS A 501 0.98 -5.34 -29.89
CA CYS A 501 0.67 -6.72 -29.51
C CYS A 501 -0.15 -6.77 -28.22
N GLN A 502 0.19 -5.98 -27.20
CA GLN A 502 -0.61 -5.95 -25.96
C GLN A 502 -2.04 -5.49 -26.19
N LYS A 503 -2.22 -4.48 -27.03
CA LYS A 503 -3.53 -3.89 -27.26
C LYS A 503 -4.42 -4.75 -28.14
N THR A 504 -3.92 -5.24 -29.26
CA THR A 504 -4.72 -6.07 -30.20
C THR A 504 -5.04 -7.44 -29.60
N GLU A 505 -4.06 -8.07 -28.93
CA GLU A 505 -4.24 -9.40 -28.33
C GLU A 505 -4.80 -9.35 -26.90
N SER A 506 -5.20 -8.16 -26.43
CA SER A 506 -5.80 -7.96 -25.11
C SER A 506 -4.92 -8.51 -23.97
N MET A 507 -3.59 -8.39 -24.09
CA MET A 507 -2.64 -8.90 -23.10
C MET A 507 -2.38 -7.87 -22.00
N GLN A 508 -2.43 -8.34 -20.75
CA GLN A 508 -2.03 -7.53 -19.59
C GLN A 508 -0.58 -7.86 -19.20
N LEU A 509 0.35 -6.95 -19.52
CA LEU A 509 1.78 -7.08 -19.22
C LEU A 509 2.31 -5.81 -18.53
N PRO A 510 3.37 -5.91 -17.69
CA PRO A 510 3.93 -4.78 -16.93
C PRO A 510 4.54 -3.70 -17.81
N THR A 511 3.71 -2.81 -18.33
CA THR A 511 4.12 -1.68 -19.15
C THR A 511 3.43 -0.41 -18.71
N GLN A 512 4.15 0.70 -18.81
CA GLN A 512 3.66 2.04 -18.50
C GLN A 512 3.95 2.94 -19.69
N PHE A 513 3.21 2.74 -20.78
CA PHE A 513 3.32 3.59 -21.96
C PHE A 513 2.82 4.99 -21.66
N LEU A 514 3.74 5.94 -21.60
CA LEU A 514 3.44 7.36 -21.39
C LEU A 514 3.20 8.04 -22.74
N LYS A 515 2.38 9.10 -22.72
CA LYS A 515 2.24 10.04 -23.84
C LYS A 515 3.58 10.76 -24.02
N GLN A 516 4.31 10.43 -25.10
CA GLN A 516 5.63 10.96 -25.42
C GLN A 516 5.66 11.42 -26.88
N VAL A 517 6.60 12.29 -27.26
CA VAL A 517 6.76 12.81 -28.62
C VAL A 517 6.73 11.70 -29.67
N ALA A 518 7.44 10.59 -29.43
CA ALA A 518 7.48 9.43 -30.33
C ALA A 518 6.24 8.54 -30.24
N GLY A 519 5.10 9.00 -29.70
CA GLY A 519 3.91 8.19 -29.41
C GLY A 519 3.95 7.48 -28.04
N PRO A 520 3.09 6.48 -27.79
CA PRO A 520 3.09 5.72 -26.52
C PRO A 520 4.45 5.04 -26.26
N TYR A 521 5.17 5.44 -25.21
CA TYR A 521 6.55 5.00 -24.99
C TYR A 521 6.86 4.77 -23.49
N ASP A 522 7.61 3.73 -23.18
CA ASP A 522 8.01 3.36 -21.81
C ASP A 522 9.54 3.31 -21.69
N ASN A 523 10.10 4.40 -21.18
CA ASN A 523 11.54 4.56 -20.97
C ASN A 523 12.15 3.54 -20.00
N ARG A 524 11.37 3.09 -19.00
CA ARG A 524 11.86 2.15 -17.98
C ARG A 524 11.85 0.72 -18.52
N MET A 525 10.80 0.36 -19.25
CA MET A 525 10.68 -0.95 -19.89
C MET A 525 11.85 -1.22 -20.84
N ALA A 526 12.24 -0.26 -21.68
CA ALA A 526 13.33 -0.44 -22.63
C ALA A 526 14.63 -0.90 -21.95
N ARG A 527 15.09 -0.12 -20.95
CA ARG A 527 16.31 -0.41 -20.19
C ARG A 527 16.21 -1.74 -19.42
N SER A 528 15.01 -2.01 -18.87
CA SER A 528 14.75 -3.24 -18.14
C SER A 528 14.78 -4.47 -19.04
N ILE A 529 14.23 -4.39 -20.26
CA ILE A 529 14.25 -5.47 -21.25
C ILE A 529 15.69 -5.75 -21.68
N ASP A 530 16.47 -4.73 -22.04
CA ASP A 530 17.85 -4.95 -22.50
C ASP A 530 18.69 -5.66 -21.43
N LYS A 531 18.54 -5.24 -20.16
CA LYS A 531 19.18 -5.91 -19.03
C LYS A 531 18.72 -7.37 -18.92
N GLN A 532 17.42 -7.63 -18.96
CA GLN A 532 16.87 -8.99 -18.81
C GLN A 532 17.26 -9.92 -19.97
N LEU A 533 17.27 -9.42 -21.22
CA LEU A 533 17.72 -10.18 -22.38
C LEU A 533 19.21 -10.54 -22.27
N LYS A 534 20.03 -9.62 -21.75
CA LYS A 534 21.46 -9.83 -21.54
C LYS A 534 21.72 -10.80 -20.39
N ASP A 535 21.06 -10.63 -19.24
CA ASP A 535 21.22 -11.48 -18.05
C ASP A 535 20.82 -12.93 -18.35
N LYS A 536 19.80 -13.13 -19.19
CA LYS A 536 19.37 -14.45 -19.67
C LYS A 536 20.21 -14.99 -20.84
N LYS A 537 21.20 -14.23 -21.30
CA LYS A 537 22.09 -14.56 -22.42
C LYS A 537 21.33 -14.84 -23.72
N TRP A 538 20.22 -14.15 -23.96
CA TRP A 538 19.43 -14.28 -25.18
C TRP A 538 19.90 -13.29 -26.25
N PHE A 539 19.92 -12.01 -25.92
CA PHE A 539 20.33 -10.94 -26.85
C PHE A 539 21.03 -9.81 -26.09
N SER A 540 21.90 -9.09 -26.79
CA SER A 540 22.50 -7.83 -26.32
C SER A 540 22.12 -6.67 -27.23
N TYR A 541 21.88 -5.50 -26.65
CA TYR A 541 21.58 -4.28 -27.39
C TYR A 541 22.82 -3.37 -27.48
N ASN A 542 23.09 -2.83 -28.67
CA ASN A 542 24.07 -1.79 -28.90
C ASN A 542 23.51 -0.77 -29.90
N ARG A 543 23.39 0.49 -29.46
CA ARG A 543 22.80 1.58 -30.27
C ARG A 543 23.63 1.93 -31.52
N ASP A 544 24.94 1.70 -31.47
CA ASP A 544 25.92 2.11 -32.48
C ASP A 544 26.20 1.00 -33.50
N LYS A 545 25.60 -0.19 -33.32
CA LYS A 545 25.71 -1.32 -34.26
C LYS A 545 24.48 -1.44 -35.16
N VAL A 546 24.69 -2.00 -36.36
CA VAL A 546 23.61 -2.44 -37.25
C VAL A 546 23.89 -3.89 -37.64
N PRO A 547 23.04 -4.86 -37.26
CA PRO A 547 21.83 -4.70 -36.44
C PRO A 547 22.13 -4.32 -34.97
N LYS A 548 21.17 -3.64 -34.33
CA LYS A 548 21.32 -3.16 -32.94
C LYS A 548 21.18 -4.24 -31.88
N TYR A 549 20.51 -5.35 -32.20
CA TYR A 549 20.41 -6.51 -31.33
C TYR A 549 21.30 -7.64 -31.86
N THR A 550 22.14 -8.21 -31.00
CA THR A 550 23.04 -9.33 -31.34
C THR A 550 22.68 -10.56 -30.50
N PRO A 551 22.48 -11.74 -31.12
CA PRO A 551 22.20 -12.98 -30.39
C PRO A 551 23.38 -13.37 -29.48
N LEU A 552 23.07 -13.95 -28.33
CA LEU A 552 24.02 -14.48 -27.35
C LEU A 552 23.91 -16.01 -27.25
N GLU A 553 24.69 -16.63 -26.37
CA GLU A 553 24.85 -18.09 -26.19
C GLU A 553 23.53 -18.88 -26.08
N LYS A 554 22.47 -18.27 -25.54
CA LYS A 554 21.17 -18.91 -25.29
C LYS A 554 20.05 -18.34 -26.18
N ALA A 555 20.38 -17.64 -27.26
CA ALA A 555 19.40 -17.09 -28.18
C ALA A 555 18.47 -18.20 -28.72
N GLY A 556 17.16 -18.00 -28.57
CA GLY A 556 16.14 -19.00 -28.97
C GLY A 556 15.58 -19.86 -27.83
N GLU A 557 16.28 -20.00 -26.68
CA GLU A 557 15.78 -20.81 -25.56
C GLU A 557 14.45 -20.29 -24.97
N HIS A 558 14.18 -18.98 -25.11
CA HIS A 558 12.91 -18.36 -24.69
C HIS A 558 11.68 -18.89 -25.42
N GLN A 559 11.82 -19.47 -26.61
CA GLN A 559 10.69 -19.85 -27.46
C GLN A 559 9.83 -20.95 -26.84
N VAL A 560 10.43 -21.86 -26.07
CA VAL A 560 9.70 -22.91 -25.34
C VAL A 560 8.72 -22.31 -24.33
N ASP A 561 9.19 -21.34 -23.55
CA ASP A 561 8.35 -20.64 -22.58
C ASP A 561 7.40 -19.65 -23.26
N PHE A 562 7.81 -19.00 -24.36
CA PHE A 562 6.93 -18.13 -25.15
C PHE A 562 5.72 -18.92 -25.66
N ASP A 563 5.95 -20.08 -26.27
CA ASP A 563 4.89 -20.95 -26.78
C ASP A 563 3.97 -21.43 -25.66
N LYS A 564 4.52 -21.70 -24.48
CA LYS A 564 3.74 -22.08 -23.31
C LYS A 564 2.86 -20.95 -22.78
N TYR A 565 3.39 -19.73 -22.63
CA TYR A 565 2.69 -18.62 -21.99
C TYR A 565 1.79 -17.82 -22.94
N PHE A 566 2.09 -17.80 -24.23
CA PHE A 566 1.37 -17.04 -25.25
C PHE A 566 0.67 -17.93 -26.28
N ALA A 567 0.44 -19.22 -25.98
CA ALA A 567 -0.28 -20.14 -26.87
C ALA A 567 -1.56 -19.54 -27.50
N PRO A 568 -2.45 -18.84 -26.76
CA PRO A 568 -3.66 -18.28 -27.35
C PRO A 568 -3.44 -17.01 -28.19
N GLN A 569 -2.34 -16.27 -27.98
CA GLN A 569 -2.04 -15.01 -28.69
C GLN A 569 -0.94 -15.15 -29.75
N LYS A 570 -0.31 -16.33 -29.85
CA LYS A 570 0.89 -16.57 -30.65
C LYS A 570 0.71 -16.16 -32.11
N ASP A 571 -0.39 -16.58 -32.73
CA ASP A 571 -0.64 -16.32 -34.14
C ASP A 571 -0.85 -14.82 -34.41
N GLY A 572 -1.56 -14.11 -33.53
CA GLY A 572 -1.77 -12.66 -33.62
C GLY A 572 -0.47 -11.86 -33.41
N ILE A 573 0.34 -12.23 -32.40
CA ILE A 573 1.67 -11.66 -32.17
C ILE A 573 2.55 -11.86 -33.41
N HIS A 574 2.61 -13.07 -33.95
CA HIS A 574 3.42 -13.39 -35.14
C HIS A 574 2.91 -12.67 -36.39
N ALA A 575 1.59 -12.51 -36.55
CA ALA A 575 1.01 -11.74 -37.64
C ALA A 575 1.42 -10.27 -37.60
N LEU A 576 1.38 -9.64 -36.42
CA LEU A 576 1.83 -8.26 -36.23
C LEU A 576 3.32 -8.09 -36.48
N ILE A 577 4.16 -9.01 -35.97
CA ILE A 577 5.60 -9.00 -36.23
C ILE A 577 5.88 -9.10 -37.73
N ARG A 578 5.18 -9.99 -38.44
CA ARG A 578 5.32 -10.13 -39.91
C ARG A 578 4.90 -8.86 -40.63
N LEU A 579 3.77 -8.26 -40.25
CA LEU A 579 3.22 -7.07 -40.88
C LEU A 579 4.17 -5.86 -40.78
N PHE A 580 4.82 -5.69 -39.63
CA PHE A 580 5.74 -4.57 -39.38
C PHE A 580 7.22 -4.92 -39.56
N ARG A 581 7.56 -6.13 -40.04
CA ARG A 581 8.94 -6.59 -40.20
C ARG A 581 9.81 -5.57 -40.93
N LYS A 582 9.35 -5.11 -42.10
CA LYS A 582 10.06 -4.12 -42.95
C LYS A 582 9.62 -2.66 -42.74
N ALA A 583 8.68 -2.41 -41.81
CA ALA A 583 8.18 -1.06 -41.57
C ALA A 583 9.28 -0.15 -41.02
N LYS A 584 9.31 1.09 -41.49
CA LYS A 584 10.17 2.16 -40.96
C LYS A 584 9.63 2.64 -39.61
N SER A 585 10.52 3.24 -38.80
CA SER A 585 10.19 3.70 -37.46
C SER A 585 9.08 4.74 -37.42
N ASP A 586 9.00 5.61 -38.44
CA ASP A 586 7.99 6.65 -38.58
C ASP A 586 6.59 6.06 -38.87
N GLN A 587 6.48 5.08 -39.76
CA GLN A 587 5.23 4.37 -40.03
C GLN A 587 4.67 3.72 -38.77
N LEU A 588 5.53 3.05 -38.01
CA LEU A 588 5.14 2.35 -36.79
C LEU A 588 4.81 3.33 -35.65
N GLU A 589 5.49 4.47 -35.58
CA GLU A 589 5.14 5.57 -34.69
C GLU A 589 3.75 6.13 -35.00
N ILE A 590 3.45 6.41 -36.28
CA ILE A 590 2.14 6.91 -36.71
C ILE A 590 1.04 5.93 -36.28
N VAL A 591 1.19 4.65 -36.61
CA VAL A 591 0.18 3.63 -36.30
C VAL A 591 -0.04 3.46 -34.79
N ALA A 592 1.03 3.40 -33.99
CA ALA A 592 0.90 3.26 -32.55
C ALA A 592 0.30 4.50 -31.87
N THR A 593 0.63 5.71 -32.35
CA THR A 593 0.00 6.95 -31.86
C THR A 593 -1.48 7.02 -32.25
N LEU A 594 -1.83 6.70 -33.50
CA LEU A 594 -3.22 6.67 -33.94
C LEU A 594 -4.06 5.67 -33.16
N TYR A 595 -3.51 4.48 -32.88
CA TYR A 595 -4.20 3.49 -32.06
C TYR A 595 -4.49 4.02 -30.65
N ALA A 596 -3.53 4.71 -30.03
CA ALA A 596 -3.72 5.33 -28.72
C ALA A 596 -4.77 6.46 -28.75
N CYS A 597 -4.73 7.34 -29.75
CA CYS A 597 -5.72 8.40 -29.94
C CYS A 597 -7.13 7.81 -30.12
N TRP A 598 -7.24 6.73 -30.89
CA TRP A 598 -8.50 6.02 -31.12
C TRP A 598 -9.03 5.39 -29.83
N GLU A 599 -8.18 4.72 -29.06
CA GLU A 599 -8.55 4.18 -27.75
C GLU A 599 -9.04 5.28 -26.80
N ASP A 600 -8.39 6.45 -26.79
CA ASP A 600 -8.76 7.59 -25.95
C ASP A 600 -10.12 8.19 -26.35
N ILE A 601 -10.41 8.35 -27.65
CA ILE A 601 -11.71 8.83 -28.15
C ILE A 601 -12.83 7.89 -27.71
N LEU A 602 -12.62 6.57 -27.87
CA LEU A 602 -13.59 5.56 -27.46
C LEU A 602 -13.82 5.57 -25.94
N LYS A 603 -12.77 5.75 -25.13
CA LYS A 603 -12.89 5.86 -23.66
C LYS A 603 -13.66 7.09 -23.21
N LYS A 604 -13.50 8.21 -23.92
CA LYS A 604 -14.22 9.45 -23.64
C LYS A 604 -15.64 9.47 -24.21
N GLN A 605 -16.05 8.40 -24.91
CA GLN A 605 -17.35 8.28 -25.58
C GLN A 605 -17.59 9.43 -26.59
N GLU A 606 -16.52 9.95 -27.18
CA GLU A 606 -16.59 10.97 -28.23
C GLU A 606 -16.98 10.33 -29.58
N PRO A 607 -17.70 11.03 -30.47
CA PRO A 607 -18.09 10.50 -31.77
C PRO A 607 -16.84 10.29 -32.64
N LEU A 608 -16.52 9.02 -32.89
CA LEU A 608 -15.34 8.64 -33.68
C LEU A 608 -15.48 9.09 -35.15
N SER A 609 -14.62 10.01 -35.58
CA SER A 609 -14.44 10.41 -36.98
C SER A 609 -12.94 10.39 -37.36
N GLU A 610 -12.63 10.33 -38.66
CA GLU A 610 -11.24 10.41 -39.13
C GLU A 610 -10.62 11.77 -38.83
N ASP A 611 -11.38 12.85 -39.01
CA ASP A 611 -10.93 14.21 -38.70
C ASP A 611 -10.57 14.35 -37.21
N LEU A 612 -11.37 13.76 -36.32
CA LEU A 612 -11.13 13.78 -34.88
C LEU A 612 -9.87 12.97 -34.50
N LEU A 613 -9.65 11.82 -35.15
CA LEU A 613 -8.41 11.03 -34.97
C LEU A 613 -7.17 11.82 -35.40
N VAL A 614 -7.25 12.52 -36.54
CA VAL A 614 -6.15 13.36 -37.05
C VAL A 614 -5.90 14.54 -36.13
N GLN A 615 -6.96 15.18 -35.63
CA GLN A 615 -6.86 16.24 -34.64
C GLN A 615 -6.17 15.75 -33.36
N HIS A 616 -6.64 14.65 -32.75
CA HIS A 616 -6.05 14.08 -31.54
C HIS A 616 -4.59 13.62 -31.76
N PHE A 617 -4.26 13.18 -32.99
CA PHE A 617 -2.89 12.85 -33.36
C PHE A 617 -1.98 14.09 -33.32
N TYR A 618 -2.43 15.24 -33.82
CA TYR A 618 -1.66 16.48 -33.76
C TYR A 618 -1.61 17.08 -32.35
N GLU A 619 -2.69 16.97 -31.57
CA GLU A 619 -2.72 17.30 -30.14
C GLU A 619 -1.89 16.32 -29.28
N TRP A 620 -1.37 15.25 -29.87
CA TRP A 620 -0.49 14.34 -29.16
C TRP A 620 0.81 15.03 -28.73
N SER A 621 1.36 15.89 -29.59
CA SER A 621 2.54 16.72 -29.36
C SER A 621 2.74 17.66 -30.54
N GLU A 622 3.22 18.88 -30.29
CA GLU A 622 3.53 19.86 -31.35
C GLU A 622 4.45 19.30 -32.44
N GLU A 623 5.39 18.40 -32.09
CA GLU A 623 6.29 17.75 -33.05
C GLU A 623 5.59 16.79 -34.02
N LYS A 624 4.32 16.43 -33.79
CA LYS A 624 3.55 15.60 -34.73
C LYS A 624 3.19 16.34 -36.02
N SER A 625 3.29 17.67 -36.02
CA SER A 625 3.19 18.52 -37.21
C SER A 625 4.17 18.13 -38.32
N LYS A 626 5.26 17.40 -38.00
CA LYS A 626 6.21 16.87 -39.00
C LYS A 626 5.61 15.81 -39.93
N TYR A 627 4.43 15.26 -39.62
CA TYR A 627 3.74 14.29 -40.45
C TYR A 627 2.61 14.98 -41.24
N GLU A 628 2.65 14.88 -42.57
CA GLU A 628 1.58 15.39 -43.43
C GLU A 628 0.26 14.69 -43.16
N ALA A 629 -0.84 15.44 -43.14
CA ALA A 629 -2.19 14.91 -42.88
C ALA A 629 -2.57 13.78 -43.85
N SER A 630 -2.20 13.90 -45.13
CA SER A 630 -2.44 12.88 -46.17
C SER A 630 -1.84 11.52 -45.80
N ARG A 631 -0.71 11.51 -45.09
CA ARG A 631 -0.02 10.31 -44.61
C ARG A 631 -0.74 9.69 -43.41
N ILE A 632 -1.35 10.51 -42.57
CA ILE A 632 -2.12 10.07 -41.39
C ILE A 632 -3.44 9.44 -41.84
N TYR A 633 -4.18 10.08 -42.75
CA TYR A 633 -5.41 9.51 -43.33
C TYR A 633 -5.16 8.14 -43.99
N LYS A 634 -4.11 8.03 -44.82
CA LYS A 634 -3.69 6.75 -45.41
C LYS A 634 -3.35 5.69 -44.35
N ALA A 635 -2.79 6.09 -43.22
CA ALA A 635 -2.49 5.18 -42.13
C ALA A 635 -3.77 4.71 -41.41
N ILE A 636 -4.77 5.57 -41.22
CA ILE A 636 -6.08 5.21 -40.66
C ILE A 636 -6.79 4.19 -41.55
N GLU A 637 -6.85 4.45 -42.86
CA GLU A 637 -7.44 3.54 -43.84
C GLU A 637 -6.71 2.19 -43.84
N TRP A 638 -5.38 2.22 -43.84
CA TRP A 638 -4.56 1.01 -43.79
C TRP A 638 -4.77 0.21 -42.48
N MET A 639 -4.88 0.88 -41.33
CA MET A 639 -5.15 0.24 -40.04
C MET A 639 -6.50 -0.48 -40.04
N ARG A 640 -7.55 0.15 -40.57
CA ARG A 640 -8.86 -0.49 -40.75
C ARG A 640 -8.80 -1.71 -41.67
N GLY A 641 -8.13 -1.58 -42.81
CA GLY A 641 -7.96 -2.69 -43.76
C GLY A 641 -7.11 -3.86 -43.26
N LYS A 642 -6.37 -3.67 -42.15
CA LYS A 642 -5.55 -4.70 -41.51
C LYS A 642 -6.08 -5.14 -40.14
N ASP A 643 -7.26 -4.67 -39.75
CA ASP A 643 -7.89 -4.94 -38.45
C ASP A 643 -7.00 -4.54 -37.26
N ILE A 644 -6.19 -3.48 -37.42
CA ILE A 644 -5.41 -2.87 -36.34
C ILE A 644 -6.21 -1.69 -35.79
N VAL A 645 -7.36 -2.01 -35.22
CA VAL A 645 -8.27 -1.02 -34.62
C VAL A 645 -8.61 -1.45 -33.19
N PRO A 646 -8.91 -0.49 -32.29
CA PRO A 646 -9.33 -0.84 -30.95
C PRO A 646 -10.76 -1.40 -30.94
N ASP A 647 -11.00 -2.49 -30.21
CA ASP A 647 -12.31 -3.13 -30.08
C ASP A 647 -13.22 -2.34 -29.12
N PRO A 648 -14.32 -1.72 -29.58
CA PRO A 648 -15.22 -0.92 -28.74
C PRO A 648 -15.81 -1.74 -27.58
N GLY A 649 -16.11 -3.02 -27.79
CA GLY A 649 -16.68 -3.91 -26.77
C GLY A 649 -15.70 -4.23 -25.64
N LYS A 650 -14.38 -4.12 -25.88
CA LYS A 650 -13.34 -4.30 -24.86
C LYS A 650 -12.90 -3.01 -24.18
N ILE A 651 -13.26 -1.86 -24.75
CA ILE A 651 -12.86 -0.53 -24.24
C ILE A 651 -13.89 0.05 -23.27
N VAL A 652 -15.18 -0.23 -23.49
CA VAL A 652 -16.26 0.21 -22.58
C VAL A 652 -16.22 -0.48 -21.21
N HIS A 653 -15.54 -1.64 -21.12
CA HIS A 653 -15.36 -2.39 -19.86
C HIS A 653 -13.99 -2.15 -19.18
N ALA A 654 -13.25 -1.13 -19.62
CA ALA A 654 -11.92 -0.78 -19.12
C ALA A 654 -11.88 0.58 -18.39
N GLN A 655 -13.02 1.01 -17.79
CA GLN A 655 -13.23 2.24 -17.01
C GLN A 655 -13.34 2.01 -15.50
#